data_AF-A0A4T2BM38-F1
#
_entry.id   AF-A0A4T2BM38-F1
#
_cell.length_a   1.000
_cell.length_b   1.000
_cell.length_c   1.000
_cell.angle_alpha   90.00
_cell.angle_beta   90.00
_cell.angle_gamma   90.00
#
_symmetry.space_group_name_H-M   'P 1'
#
loop_
_entity.id
_entity.type
_entity.pdbx_description
1 polymer ?
#
loop_
_entity_poly.entity_id
_entity_poly.type
_entity_poly.pdbx_seq_one_letter_code
_entity_poly.pdbx_strand_id
1 'polypeptide(L)'
;MALVLFAGMLVFGFALTATATTTASTGDVSGASLTWGIKDSWRNYVSGFGGSVALANGSSASPAPYGWGGSTGGSYDEATGAADVSFGGAITFTVPAHHISITLSHPELTLTDAATGNLSFDYTDSAGASGTAVFATLDLTTGTNSVNDGVASFSGVAAAAGPGSASVFGGFYTVGAALDTVSFSLPFEAAPPAPVVVTTATTLTATPAAATEGDTITLSASVSPAVAGSIRFVDGTDALPSPVAVDTAGSASATVVATTGTHSYTAEFTPTDTSAYSASTSGAHVVTVTDAPVVVTPVATVTTLALTPAAPVLLGSATTLTATVVLAPATPASTATPASTGTPVTPPAPAGTAATPQGTVEFFDVKAVTTGTATPVSLGTAPVTGGVATLPLTPLTALTAGGHTFTAAFAPAAGSAFIASTVTTTANYGVVDTTVKSVQAPGSDAKTLAGISANWDYSAYSSAWVKTATGNVAVNGQTFALTGGTATYDSGAAVIDFTGSIRVLAYPGIADAWVQLTDPSLAVDASGAGAWSATVTTSAAPDARGTRLVVATLTGAVLPTFGTTGSTSYSLDFAGTTAPGTWSVSAGVAYTNAWSNAFVLQVPTSIRAFYYSSGTSAAQATKPPSPLAVQWTAAVAPTEPVGTAGSLVWGFKDSWRTYLKMFGATVTAAGGATVGADGRFSFSQAPAGSAGSAGLAATTGPAAEYDPATGVGTLKYQGSVDFANASHGFDIALQNPWVTFAADGTVVLSAETSTSDTVGLSSLARIDVATLADSSSTTDANGRLVFSNLSGIFSSVLQPGGWSQYQSVATDPVSFSYGLNAPVVVVPPVVTPPLTVPTAPTPLQPVLTGDGTVVAAPVQPVCVAQVVSGATLTWGVKQSFVSYITGPIAKGAIATSGVSAGDGFTWSGGTGTFNASDSRGLVSFGGSVHFTGHAGALDLAIANPRVQILSASSAVLVADVASKALQGSGVNGTVSLASIDLSSASAQLTDGRARWVDAPTTLTASGATAFGGFYTAGQALDSLTISAPLGASTNCDGYSAAAGSAGAAGSLASTGADVTPLWGGLALLLVGVGILSLRRRRRTTGV
;
A
#
# COMPACT_ATOMS: atom_id res chain seq x y z
N MET A 1 -12.42 46.35 -39.54
CA MET A 1 -11.01 46.60 -39.91
C MET A 1 -10.47 45.35 -40.59
N ALA A 2 -9.68 45.55 -41.65
CA ALA A 2 -8.94 44.59 -42.48
C ALA A 2 -9.73 43.76 -43.52
N LEU A 3 -9.63 44.29 -44.74
CA LEU A 3 -9.96 43.86 -46.09
C LEU A 3 -8.89 42.90 -46.64
N VAL A 4 -9.24 41.84 -47.40
CA VAL A 4 -8.49 41.41 -48.60
C VAL A 4 -9.47 40.79 -49.62
N LEU A 5 -9.53 41.39 -50.81
CA LEU A 5 -10.13 40.87 -52.05
C LEU A 5 -9.05 40.16 -52.88
N PHE A 6 -9.40 39.05 -53.54
CA PHE A 6 -8.83 38.67 -54.84
C PHE A 6 -9.86 37.88 -55.65
N ALA A 7 -9.98 38.21 -56.93
CA ALA A 7 -10.88 37.65 -57.92
C ALA A 7 -10.13 36.73 -58.91
N GLY A 8 -10.87 35.86 -59.60
CA GLY A 8 -10.44 35.11 -60.80
C GLY A 8 -10.89 33.64 -60.75
N MET A 9 -11.31 32.97 -61.82
CA MET A 9 -11.48 33.31 -63.22
C MET A 9 -12.20 32.10 -63.88
N LEU A 10 -13.12 32.37 -64.79
CA LEU A 10 -13.79 31.42 -65.67
C LEU A 10 -12.76 30.78 -66.63
N VAL A 11 -12.73 29.45 -66.77
CA VAL A 11 -12.08 28.79 -67.92
C VAL A 11 -12.98 27.68 -68.49
N PHE A 12 -13.08 27.76 -69.81
CA PHE A 12 -13.89 27.00 -70.75
C PHE A 12 -13.73 25.48 -70.66
N GLY A 13 -14.85 24.79 -70.92
CA GLY A 13 -14.89 23.38 -71.25
C GLY A 13 -14.06 23.08 -72.49
N PHE A 14 -13.02 22.28 -72.30
CA PHE A 14 -12.41 21.53 -73.37
C PHE A 14 -13.30 20.33 -73.70
N ALA A 15 -13.62 20.19 -74.98
CA ALA A 15 -14.18 18.96 -75.53
C ALA A 15 -13.22 17.81 -75.21
N LEU A 16 -13.63 16.92 -74.29
CA LEU A 16 -13.04 15.59 -74.21
C LEU A 16 -13.56 14.83 -75.43
N THR A 17 -12.70 14.64 -76.42
CA THR A 17 -12.86 13.59 -77.42
C THR A 17 -13.17 12.30 -76.67
N ALA A 18 -14.36 11.74 -76.87
CA ALA A 18 -14.66 10.38 -76.48
C ALA A 18 -13.74 9.47 -77.30
N THR A 19 -12.58 9.14 -76.76
CA THR A 19 -11.87 7.93 -77.17
C THR A 19 -12.77 6.79 -76.74
N ALA A 20 -13.36 6.09 -77.71
CA ALA A 20 -14.05 4.83 -77.46
C ALA A 20 -13.11 3.96 -76.63
N THR A 21 -13.46 3.73 -75.36
CA THR A 21 -12.78 2.75 -74.54
C THR A 21 -13.06 1.40 -75.17
N THR A 22 -12.05 0.81 -75.78
CA THR A 22 -12.05 -0.59 -76.18
C THR A 22 -12.39 -1.40 -74.94
N THR A 23 -13.59 -1.95 -74.88
CA THR A 23 -13.95 -2.97 -73.89
C THR A 23 -12.90 -4.07 -73.95
N ALA A 24 -12.27 -4.37 -72.81
CA ALA A 24 -11.33 -5.47 -72.67
C ALA A 24 -11.99 -6.77 -73.16
N SER A 25 -11.41 -7.40 -74.18
CA SER A 25 -11.80 -8.75 -74.60
C SER A 25 -10.85 -9.71 -73.92
N THR A 26 -11.34 -10.44 -72.92
CA THR A 26 -10.66 -11.65 -72.45
C THR A 26 -10.61 -12.63 -73.62
N GLY A 27 -9.40 -12.94 -74.10
CA GLY A 27 -9.20 -13.90 -75.17
C GLY A 27 -8.91 -15.29 -74.60
N ASP A 28 -9.51 -16.31 -75.19
CA ASP A 28 -9.20 -17.70 -74.86
C ASP A 28 -7.77 -18.02 -75.32
N VAL A 29 -6.94 -18.52 -74.40
CA VAL A 29 -5.55 -18.89 -74.67
C VAL A 29 -5.48 -20.33 -75.14
N SER A 30 -4.97 -20.54 -76.34
CA SER A 30 -4.73 -21.87 -76.91
C SER A 30 -3.34 -21.97 -77.52
N GLY A 31 -2.66 -23.10 -77.30
CA GLY A 31 -1.30 -23.32 -77.80
C GLY A 31 -0.20 -22.57 -77.05
N ALA A 32 -0.41 -22.23 -75.78
CA ALA A 32 0.61 -21.57 -74.96
C ALA A 32 1.85 -22.45 -74.79
N SER A 33 3.01 -21.82 -74.62
CA SER A 33 4.28 -22.51 -74.34
C SER A 33 4.92 -21.98 -73.07
N LEU A 34 5.58 -22.85 -72.31
CA LEU A 34 6.31 -22.52 -71.09
C LEU A 34 7.65 -23.26 -71.09
N THR A 35 8.72 -22.54 -70.76
CA THR A 35 10.07 -23.08 -70.59
C THR A 35 10.68 -22.61 -69.28
N TRP A 36 11.23 -23.56 -68.51
CA TRP A 36 11.87 -23.25 -67.25
C TRP A 36 12.91 -24.30 -66.85
N GLY A 37 14.08 -23.84 -66.39
CA GLY A 37 15.21 -24.70 -65.98
C GLY A 37 15.18 -25.18 -64.53
N ILE A 38 14.22 -24.69 -63.73
CA ILE A 38 14.18 -24.81 -62.27
C ILE A 38 15.35 -24.06 -61.64
N LYS A 39 16.54 -24.67 -61.63
CA LYS A 39 17.78 -24.03 -61.18
C LYS A 39 19.00 -24.74 -61.75
N ASP A 40 19.97 -23.99 -62.25
CA ASP A 40 21.25 -24.54 -62.75
C ASP A 40 21.90 -25.52 -61.76
N SER A 41 21.97 -25.13 -60.48
CA SER A 41 22.57 -25.97 -59.42
C SER A 41 21.84 -27.29 -59.19
N TRP A 42 20.51 -27.31 -59.36
CA TRP A 42 19.71 -28.53 -59.21
C TRP A 42 20.02 -29.52 -60.34
N ARG A 43 20.07 -29.01 -61.57
CA ARG A 43 20.36 -29.85 -62.73
C ARG A 43 21.78 -30.43 -62.70
N ASN A 44 22.75 -29.62 -62.29
CA ASN A 44 24.13 -30.08 -62.08
C ASN A 44 24.24 -31.13 -60.97
N TYR A 45 23.41 -31.01 -59.92
CA TYR A 45 23.34 -32.03 -58.87
C TYR A 45 22.75 -33.34 -59.41
N VAL A 46 21.63 -33.29 -60.13
CA VAL A 46 21.01 -34.49 -60.71
C VAL A 46 21.99 -35.20 -61.65
N SER A 47 22.65 -34.48 -62.55
CA SER A 47 23.62 -35.08 -63.48
C SER A 47 24.91 -35.54 -62.81
N GLY A 48 25.44 -34.76 -61.86
CA GLY A 48 26.70 -35.03 -61.17
C GLY A 48 26.68 -36.28 -60.27
N PHE A 49 25.50 -36.70 -59.81
CA PHE A 49 25.32 -37.88 -58.96
C PHE A 49 24.68 -39.06 -59.71
N GLY A 50 24.81 -39.11 -61.04
CA GLY A 50 24.33 -40.22 -61.88
C GLY A 50 22.80 -40.31 -61.96
N GLY A 51 22.09 -39.21 -61.72
CA GLY A 51 20.65 -39.14 -61.83
C GLY A 51 20.14 -39.04 -63.26
N SER A 52 18.85 -39.27 -63.44
CA SER A 52 18.13 -39.23 -64.71
C SER A 52 16.93 -38.31 -64.63
N VAL A 53 16.54 -37.73 -65.77
CA VAL A 53 15.32 -36.93 -65.93
C VAL A 53 14.39 -37.67 -66.88
N ALA A 54 13.20 -38.05 -66.41
CA ALA A 54 12.16 -38.65 -67.22
C ALA A 54 11.09 -37.60 -67.57
N LEU A 55 10.69 -37.56 -68.83
CA LEU A 55 9.73 -36.60 -69.37
C LEU A 55 8.46 -37.34 -69.79
N ALA A 56 7.30 -36.78 -69.47
CA ALA A 56 6.00 -37.34 -69.78
C ALA A 56 4.95 -36.25 -70.07
N ASN A 57 3.81 -36.66 -70.61
CA ASN A 57 2.60 -35.84 -70.79
C ASN A 57 2.80 -34.52 -71.55
N GLY A 58 3.71 -34.51 -72.54
CA GLY A 58 3.95 -33.35 -73.40
C GLY A 58 5.12 -32.46 -72.99
N SER A 59 5.85 -32.80 -71.91
CA SER A 59 7.13 -32.14 -71.63
C SER A 59 8.20 -32.56 -72.65
N SER A 60 9.07 -31.63 -73.04
CA SER A 60 10.06 -31.83 -74.10
C SER A 60 11.50 -31.64 -73.60
N ALA A 61 12.41 -32.43 -74.18
CA ALA A 61 13.82 -32.40 -73.84
C ALA A 61 14.55 -31.32 -74.63
N SER A 62 15.11 -30.34 -73.92
CA SER A 62 16.37 -29.70 -74.26
C SER A 62 17.24 -29.82 -73.00
N PRO A 63 18.58 -30.06 -73.05
CA PRO A 63 19.37 -29.73 -71.87
C PRO A 63 19.00 -28.28 -71.51
N ALA A 64 18.65 -28.06 -70.24
CA ALA A 64 17.59 -27.12 -69.90
C ALA A 64 17.80 -25.67 -70.39
N PRO A 65 16.72 -24.87 -70.51
CA PRO A 65 15.44 -25.01 -69.81
C PRO A 65 14.55 -26.16 -70.31
N TYR A 66 13.73 -26.74 -69.42
CA TYR A 66 12.76 -27.78 -69.78
C TYR A 66 11.53 -27.16 -70.44
N GLY A 67 11.03 -27.79 -71.50
CA GLY A 67 9.76 -27.39 -72.12
C GLY A 67 8.58 -28.10 -71.47
N TRP A 68 7.56 -27.34 -71.12
CA TRP A 68 6.27 -27.83 -70.64
C TRP A 68 5.26 -27.74 -71.78
N GLY A 69 4.46 -28.80 -71.96
CA GLY A 69 3.63 -29.02 -73.14
C GLY A 69 2.51 -27.98 -73.30
N GLY A 70 1.91 -27.95 -74.50
CA GLY A 70 0.90 -26.96 -74.91
C GLY A 70 -0.24 -26.76 -73.91
N SER A 71 -0.79 -25.55 -73.83
CA SER A 71 -1.86 -25.23 -72.87
C SER A 71 -3.05 -26.18 -72.98
N THR A 72 -3.60 -26.57 -71.82
CA THR A 72 -4.87 -27.30 -71.72
C THR A 72 -6.08 -26.37 -71.70
N GLY A 73 -5.83 -25.06 -71.73
CA GLY A 73 -6.82 -23.99 -71.72
C GLY A 73 -6.36 -22.83 -70.83
N GLY A 74 -6.99 -21.68 -70.98
CA GLY A 74 -6.71 -20.51 -70.16
C GLY A 74 -7.29 -19.25 -70.78
N SER A 75 -7.08 -18.13 -70.10
CA SER A 75 -7.50 -16.82 -70.58
C SER A 75 -6.39 -15.79 -70.44
N TYR A 76 -6.34 -14.83 -71.35
CA TYR A 76 -5.47 -13.67 -71.28
C TYR A 76 -6.30 -12.41 -71.56
N ASP A 77 -6.17 -11.42 -70.68
CA ASP A 77 -6.72 -10.09 -70.88
C ASP A 77 -5.60 -9.13 -71.27
N GLU A 78 -5.59 -8.72 -72.54
CA GLU A 78 -4.58 -7.79 -73.07
C GLU A 78 -4.60 -6.43 -72.38
N ALA A 79 -5.77 -5.97 -71.91
CA ALA A 79 -5.88 -4.64 -71.31
C ALA A 79 -5.27 -4.57 -69.90
N THR A 80 -5.38 -5.66 -69.14
CA THR A 80 -4.90 -5.72 -67.75
C THR A 80 -3.57 -6.47 -67.61
N GLY A 81 -3.23 -7.30 -68.59
CA GLY A 81 -2.11 -8.24 -68.52
C GLY A 81 -2.37 -9.45 -67.62
N ALA A 82 -3.60 -9.61 -67.11
CA ALA A 82 -3.97 -10.74 -66.28
C ALA A 82 -4.10 -12.02 -67.12
N ALA A 83 -3.68 -13.14 -66.55
CA ALA A 83 -3.73 -14.43 -67.22
C ALA A 83 -3.97 -15.57 -66.22
N ASP A 84 -4.65 -16.60 -66.67
CA ASP A 84 -4.75 -17.87 -65.96
C ASP A 84 -4.66 -18.98 -67.00
N VAL A 85 -3.54 -19.72 -67.01
CA VAL A 85 -3.19 -20.66 -68.08
C VAL A 85 -2.63 -21.94 -67.50
N SER A 86 -3.30 -23.04 -67.81
CA SER A 86 -2.86 -24.39 -67.46
C SER A 86 -2.07 -25.01 -68.62
N PHE A 87 -0.97 -25.69 -68.29
CA PHE A 87 -0.08 -26.35 -69.23
C PHE A 87 -0.09 -27.86 -69.05
N GLY A 88 0.22 -28.57 -70.13
CA GLY A 88 0.55 -29.99 -70.06
C GLY A 88 2.00 -30.23 -69.63
N GLY A 89 2.31 -31.45 -69.25
CA GLY A 89 3.69 -31.91 -69.01
C GLY A 89 3.92 -32.42 -67.61
N ALA A 90 4.83 -33.40 -67.51
CA ALA A 90 5.37 -33.90 -66.26
C ALA A 90 6.87 -34.18 -66.40
N ILE A 91 7.64 -33.91 -65.35
CA ILE A 91 9.08 -34.16 -65.29
C ILE A 91 9.40 -34.86 -63.97
N THR A 92 10.07 -36.01 -64.05
CA THR A 92 10.55 -36.75 -62.88
C THR A 92 12.07 -36.73 -62.82
N PHE A 93 12.62 -36.14 -61.76
CA PHE A 93 14.04 -36.17 -61.42
C PHE A 93 14.32 -37.38 -60.53
N THR A 94 15.25 -38.25 -60.92
CA THR A 94 15.66 -39.40 -60.10
C THR A 94 17.17 -39.35 -59.85
N VAL A 95 17.60 -39.40 -58.59
CA VAL A 95 19.02 -39.56 -58.20
C VAL A 95 19.10 -40.77 -57.28
N PRO A 96 19.34 -41.99 -57.81
CA PRO A 96 19.26 -43.21 -57.02
C PRO A 96 20.21 -43.23 -55.82
N ALA A 97 21.42 -42.68 -55.99
CA ALA A 97 22.43 -42.60 -54.94
C ALA A 97 21.98 -41.79 -53.70
N HIS A 98 21.04 -40.86 -53.88
CA HIS A 98 20.52 -40.01 -52.81
C HIS A 98 19.05 -40.27 -52.50
N HIS A 99 18.49 -41.38 -53.02
CA HIS A 99 17.08 -41.74 -52.86
C HIS A 99 16.09 -40.64 -53.30
N ILE A 100 16.50 -39.81 -54.26
CA ILE A 100 15.64 -38.74 -54.78
C ILE A 100 14.83 -39.29 -55.93
N SER A 101 13.51 -39.10 -55.86
CA SER A 101 12.54 -39.20 -56.94
C SER A 101 11.53 -38.07 -56.77
N ILE A 102 11.58 -37.04 -57.61
CA ILE A 102 10.68 -35.88 -57.53
C ILE A 102 10.00 -35.73 -58.88
N THR A 103 8.67 -35.80 -58.90
CA THR A 103 7.86 -35.53 -60.08
C THR A 103 7.20 -34.16 -59.93
N LEU A 104 7.27 -33.33 -60.97
CA LEU A 104 6.51 -32.09 -61.13
C LEU A 104 5.60 -32.24 -62.36
N SER A 105 4.33 -31.88 -62.26
CA SER A 105 3.32 -32.00 -63.32
C SER A 105 2.29 -30.86 -63.28
N HIS A 106 1.50 -30.71 -64.34
CA HIS A 106 0.43 -29.71 -64.48
C HIS A 106 0.89 -28.29 -64.08
N PRO A 107 1.81 -27.68 -64.85
CA PRO A 107 2.17 -26.29 -64.62
C PRO A 107 0.93 -25.40 -64.76
N GLU A 108 0.73 -24.50 -63.81
CA GLU A 108 -0.30 -23.47 -63.86
C GLU A 108 0.35 -22.10 -63.69
N LEU A 109 0.10 -21.22 -64.65
CA LEU A 109 0.56 -19.84 -64.66
C LEU A 109 -0.61 -18.91 -64.35
N THR A 110 -0.49 -18.19 -63.24
CA THR A 110 -1.46 -17.16 -62.87
C THR A 110 -0.75 -15.81 -62.82
N LEU A 111 -1.16 -14.87 -63.67
CA LEU A 111 -0.70 -13.48 -63.67
C LEU A 111 -1.83 -12.61 -63.13
N THR A 112 -1.57 -11.87 -62.07
CA THR A 112 -2.57 -10.97 -61.47
C THR A 112 -2.70 -9.67 -62.25
N ASP A 113 -1.62 -9.24 -62.88
CA ASP A 113 -1.49 -8.04 -63.70
C ASP A 113 -0.23 -8.14 -64.58
N ALA A 114 0.08 -7.07 -65.31
CA ALA A 114 1.28 -6.98 -66.14
C ALA A 114 2.62 -6.95 -65.37
N ALA A 115 2.64 -6.94 -64.03
CA ALA A 115 3.84 -6.79 -63.21
C ALA A 115 4.23 -8.07 -62.44
N THR A 116 3.27 -8.88 -61.99
CA THR A 116 3.55 -10.02 -61.10
C THR A 116 2.74 -11.28 -61.46
N GLY A 117 3.30 -12.45 -61.13
CA GLY A 117 2.61 -13.73 -61.32
C GLY A 117 3.22 -14.89 -60.54
N ASN A 118 2.57 -16.05 -60.60
CA ASN A 118 2.99 -17.29 -59.95
C ASN A 118 3.03 -18.44 -60.95
N LEU A 119 4.01 -19.32 -60.77
CA LEU A 119 4.10 -20.60 -61.45
C LEU A 119 3.97 -21.74 -60.42
N SER A 120 2.87 -22.47 -60.54
CA SER A 120 2.50 -23.59 -59.67
C SER A 120 2.67 -24.93 -60.38
N PHE A 121 2.89 -25.99 -59.61
CA PHE A 121 2.92 -27.36 -60.11
C PHE A 121 2.22 -28.30 -59.11
N ASP A 122 1.59 -29.33 -59.64
CA ASP A 122 1.41 -30.57 -58.91
C ASP A 122 2.77 -31.25 -58.73
N TYR A 123 3.01 -31.83 -57.56
CA TYR A 123 4.24 -32.56 -57.30
C TYR A 123 3.99 -33.92 -56.66
N THR A 124 4.99 -34.80 -56.75
CA THR A 124 5.17 -35.96 -55.89
C THR A 124 6.63 -35.98 -55.47
N ASP A 125 6.91 -35.88 -54.17
CA ASP A 125 8.27 -35.83 -53.64
C ASP A 125 8.88 -37.24 -53.44
N SER A 126 10.11 -37.28 -52.95
CA SER A 126 10.86 -38.54 -52.77
C SER A 126 10.35 -39.41 -51.62
N ALA A 127 9.52 -38.87 -50.73
CA ALA A 127 8.80 -39.62 -49.72
C ALA A 127 7.44 -40.14 -50.23
N GLY A 128 7.04 -39.76 -51.45
CA GLY A 128 5.76 -40.10 -52.06
C GLY A 128 4.62 -39.14 -51.69
N ALA A 129 4.92 -38.01 -51.02
CA ALA A 129 3.91 -37.00 -50.73
C ALA A 129 3.59 -36.21 -52.00
N SER A 130 2.29 -36.03 -52.27
CA SER A 130 1.81 -35.32 -53.46
C SER A 130 0.88 -34.16 -53.10
N GLY A 131 0.90 -33.09 -53.90
CA GLY A 131 0.01 -31.94 -53.77
C GLY A 131 0.32 -30.85 -54.81
N THR A 132 -0.34 -29.71 -54.73
CA THR A 132 -0.12 -28.55 -55.61
C THR A 132 0.51 -27.42 -54.82
N ALA A 133 1.54 -26.77 -55.36
CA ALA A 133 2.20 -25.63 -54.70
C ALA A 133 2.78 -24.63 -55.69
N VAL A 134 2.95 -23.37 -55.23
CA VAL A 134 3.70 -22.35 -55.95
C VAL A 134 5.20 -22.67 -55.87
N PHE A 135 5.81 -22.99 -57.00
CA PHE A 135 7.25 -23.26 -57.09
C PHE A 135 8.06 -22.02 -57.39
N ALA A 136 7.49 -21.07 -58.13
CA ALA A 136 8.14 -19.79 -58.41
C ALA A 136 7.15 -18.62 -58.36
N THR A 137 7.57 -17.53 -57.75
CA THR A 137 6.96 -16.21 -57.94
C THR A 137 7.73 -15.48 -59.05
N LEU A 138 7.01 -14.79 -59.94
CA LEU A 138 7.51 -14.17 -61.16
C LEU A 138 7.43 -12.65 -61.06
N ASP A 139 8.52 -11.98 -61.42
CA ASP A 139 8.56 -10.53 -61.61
C ASP A 139 8.53 -10.22 -63.11
N LEU A 140 7.33 -9.97 -63.63
CA LEU A 140 7.10 -9.71 -65.04
C LEU A 140 7.69 -8.37 -65.47
N THR A 141 8.10 -7.48 -64.56
CA THR A 141 8.80 -6.25 -64.95
C THR A 141 10.23 -6.50 -65.41
N THR A 142 10.72 -7.73 -65.24
CA THR A 142 12.03 -8.18 -65.69
C THR A 142 11.95 -9.03 -66.96
N GLY A 143 13.05 -9.09 -67.71
CA GLY A 143 13.07 -9.76 -69.01
C GLY A 143 12.49 -8.88 -70.12
N THR A 144 11.97 -9.52 -71.17
CA THR A 144 11.33 -8.85 -72.30
C THR A 144 9.90 -9.34 -72.49
N ASN A 145 8.96 -8.40 -72.50
CA ASN A 145 7.54 -8.68 -72.71
C ASN A 145 7.07 -7.97 -73.97
N SER A 146 6.31 -8.67 -74.81
CA SER A 146 5.66 -8.08 -75.98
C SER A 146 4.31 -8.72 -76.22
N VAL A 147 3.36 -7.93 -76.72
CA VAL A 147 2.09 -8.43 -77.23
C VAL A 147 2.04 -8.04 -78.70
N ASN A 148 2.06 -9.03 -79.59
CA ASN A 148 2.01 -8.82 -81.03
C ASN A 148 1.12 -9.89 -81.67
N ASP A 149 0.26 -9.48 -82.60
CA ASP A 149 -0.58 -10.37 -83.42
C ASP A 149 -1.34 -11.44 -82.61
N GLY A 150 -1.95 -11.05 -81.48
CA GLY A 150 -2.71 -11.97 -80.62
C GLY A 150 -1.84 -12.93 -79.80
N VAL A 151 -0.55 -12.62 -79.60
CA VAL A 151 0.35 -13.45 -78.79
C VAL A 151 1.08 -12.59 -77.76
N ALA A 152 0.87 -12.86 -76.48
CA ALA A 152 1.62 -12.26 -75.39
C ALA A 152 2.85 -13.11 -75.05
N SER A 153 4.04 -12.59 -75.26
CA SER A 153 5.31 -13.30 -75.11
C SER A 153 6.18 -12.69 -74.02
N PHE A 154 6.68 -13.53 -73.13
CA PHE A 154 7.51 -13.19 -71.98
C PHE A 154 8.78 -14.02 -72.02
N SER A 155 9.94 -13.36 -71.99
CA SER A 155 11.23 -14.05 -72.08
C SER A 155 12.20 -13.55 -71.03
N GLY A 156 12.82 -14.47 -70.30
CA GLY A 156 13.84 -14.16 -69.30
C GLY A 156 13.28 -13.53 -68.02
N VAL A 157 12.04 -13.85 -67.67
CA VAL A 157 11.37 -13.35 -66.46
C VAL A 157 12.07 -13.88 -65.22
N ALA A 158 12.45 -12.99 -64.30
CA ALA A 158 13.07 -13.37 -63.03
C ALA A 158 12.10 -14.19 -62.18
N ALA A 159 12.60 -15.30 -61.67
CA ALA A 159 11.86 -16.23 -60.83
C ALA A 159 12.54 -16.38 -59.46
N ALA A 160 11.74 -16.38 -58.41
CA ALA A 160 12.18 -16.63 -57.04
C ALA A 160 11.45 -17.81 -56.42
N ALA A 161 12.15 -18.60 -55.60
CA ALA A 161 11.65 -19.82 -54.97
C ALA A 161 10.36 -19.56 -54.19
N GLY A 162 9.28 -20.25 -54.58
CA GLY A 162 8.06 -20.33 -53.79
C GLY A 162 8.14 -21.41 -52.70
N PRO A 163 7.10 -21.54 -51.86
CA PRO A 163 7.02 -22.57 -50.82
C PRO A 163 7.16 -24.01 -51.34
N GLY A 164 6.68 -24.30 -52.56
CA GLY A 164 6.83 -25.61 -53.20
C GLY A 164 8.30 -25.96 -53.45
N SER A 165 9.08 -25.00 -53.96
CA SER A 165 10.52 -25.18 -54.19
C SER A 165 11.28 -25.44 -52.89
N ALA A 166 10.93 -24.74 -51.81
CA ALA A 166 11.60 -24.95 -50.52
C ALA A 166 11.30 -26.32 -49.91
N SER A 167 10.04 -26.75 -49.95
CA SER A 167 9.60 -28.01 -49.35
C SER A 167 10.08 -29.23 -50.15
N VAL A 168 9.85 -29.24 -51.46
CA VAL A 168 10.07 -30.43 -52.30
C VAL A 168 11.54 -30.70 -52.56
N PHE A 169 12.36 -29.65 -52.67
CA PHE A 169 13.82 -29.80 -52.80
C PHE A 169 14.53 -29.80 -51.44
N GLY A 170 13.93 -30.43 -50.42
CA GLY A 170 14.57 -30.73 -49.13
C GLY A 170 15.08 -29.52 -48.34
N GLY A 171 14.51 -28.33 -48.55
CA GLY A 171 14.92 -27.08 -47.89
C GLY A 171 16.15 -26.40 -48.51
N PHE A 172 16.76 -26.94 -49.57
CA PHE A 172 17.97 -26.38 -50.17
C PHE A 172 17.74 -25.04 -50.89
N TYR A 173 16.49 -24.75 -51.27
CA TYR A 173 16.10 -23.48 -51.89
C TYR A 173 15.08 -22.76 -51.02
N THR A 174 15.54 -21.88 -50.13
CA THR A 174 14.66 -21.08 -49.27
C THR A 174 13.74 -20.19 -50.11
N VAL A 175 12.52 -19.95 -49.60
CA VAL A 175 11.56 -19.05 -50.26
C VAL A 175 12.21 -17.68 -50.55
N GLY A 176 12.01 -17.16 -51.76
CA GLY A 176 12.62 -15.93 -52.27
C GLY A 176 14.00 -16.11 -52.91
N ALA A 177 14.64 -17.29 -52.82
CA ALA A 177 15.93 -17.51 -53.47
C ALA A 177 15.80 -17.47 -55.00
N ALA A 178 16.74 -16.81 -55.69
CA ALA A 178 16.75 -16.76 -57.15
C ALA A 178 16.79 -18.17 -57.77
N LEU A 179 15.93 -18.37 -58.76
CA LEU A 179 15.82 -19.55 -59.62
C LEU A 179 16.24 -19.17 -61.05
N ASP A 180 16.25 -20.14 -61.95
CA ASP A 180 16.45 -19.80 -63.36
C ASP A 180 15.28 -18.99 -63.88
N THR A 181 15.54 -18.11 -64.85
CA THR A 181 14.50 -17.31 -65.48
C THR A 181 13.49 -18.18 -66.23
N VAL A 182 12.26 -17.68 -66.29
CA VAL A 182 11.12 -18.33 -66.94
C VAL A 182 10.81 -17.61 -68.24
N SER A 183 10.48 -18.37 -69.29
CA SER A 183 9.97 -17.80 -70.55
C SER A 183 8.69 -18.53 -70.96
N PHE A 184 7.66 -17.79 -71.33
CA PHE A 184 6.38 -18.32 -71.77
C PHE A 184 5.73 -17.44 -72.85
N SER A 185 4.85 -18.04 -73.65
CA SER A 185 4.09 -17.33 -74.69
C SER A 185 2.64 -17.78 -74.66
N LEU A 186 1.72 -16.83 -74.70
CA LEU A 186 0.27 -16.98 -74.57
C LEU A 186 -0.42 -16.47 -75.85
N PRO A 187 -0.64 -17.33 -76.86
CA PRO A 187 -1.50 -17.00 -77.99
C PRO A 187 -2.95 -16.94 -77.53
N PHE A 188 -3.63 -15.84 -77.79
CA PHE A 188 -5.03 -15.60 -77.42
C PHE A 188 -5.86 -15.17 -78.66
N GLU A 189 -7.09 -15.64 -78.77
CA GLU A 189 -8.02 -15.15 -79.80
C GLU A 189 -8.84 -13.97 -79.28
N ALA A 190 -8.76 -12.82 -79.97
CA ALA A 190 -9.58 -11.65 -79.67
C ALA A 190 -11.05 -11.87 -80.11
N ALA A 191 -12.02 -11.53 -79.25
CA ALA A 191 -13.44 -11.75 -79.51
C ALA A 191 -13.96 -10.98 -80.76
N PRO A 192 -14.85 -11.56 -81.60
CA PRO A 192 -15.36 -10.90 -82.81
C PRO A 192 -16.35 -9.74 -82.51
N PRO A 193 -16.38 -8.66 -83.34
CA PRO A 193 -17.27 -7.52 -83.13
C PRO A 193 -18.76 -7.83 -83.46
N ALA A 194 -19.67 -7.40 -82.58
CA ALA A 194 -21.12 -7.64 -82.64
C ALA A 194 -21.87 -6.77 -83.69
N PRO A 195 -23.04 -7.20 -84.19
CA PRO A 195 -23.87 -6.42 -85.13
C PRO A 195 -24.33 -5.08 -84.53
N VAL A 196 -24.41 -4.03 -85.37
CA VAL A 196 -24.67 -2.65 -84.92
C VAL A 196 -26.15 -2.45 -84.55
N VAL A 197 -26.43 -2.57 -83.26
CA VAL A 197 -27.64 -2.08 -82.61
C VAL A 197 -27.40 -0.63 -82.20
N VAL A 198 -28.37 0.28 -82.40
CA VAL A 198 -28.23 1.66 -81.91
C VAL A 198 -28.25 1.62 -80.38
N THR A 199 -27.15 2.04 -79.76
CA THR A 199 -27.05 2.05 -78.30
C THR A 199 -27.97 3.12 -77.73
N THR A 200 -28.81 2.73 -76.78
CA THR A 200 -29.52 3.69 -75.94
C THR A 200 -28.69 3.97 -74.69
N ALA A 201 -28.82 5.17 -74.14
CA ALA A 201 -28.24 5.54 -72.85
C ALA A 201 -29.36 6.04 -71.94
N THR A 202 -29.46 5.46 -70.74
CA THR A 202 -30.42 5.88 -69.72
C THR A 202 -29.69 6.65 -68.61
N THR A 203 -30.19 7.82 -68.22
CA THR A 203 -29.73 8.56 -67.03
C THR A 203 -30.83 8.56 -65.98
N LEU A 204 -30.45 8.71 -64.72
CA LEU A 204 -31.38 8.76 -63.58
C LEU A 204 -31.01 9.93 -62.66
N THR A 205 -32.02 10.65 -62.19
CA THR A 205 -31.92 11.58 -61.06
C THR A 205 -32.92 11.20 -59.98
N ALA A 206 -32.56 11.44 -58.72
CA ALA A 206 -33.44 11.30 -57.57
C ALA A 206 -33.54 12.65 -56.84
N THR A 207 -34.76 13.14 -56.62
CA THR A 207 -35.00 14.43 -55.94
C THR A 207 -35.95 14.25 -54.76
N PRO A 208 -35.56 14.67 -53.54
CA PRO A 208 -34.25 15.23 -53.15
C PRO A 208 -33.13 14.18 -53.08
N ALA A 209 -31.87 14.60 -53.18
CA ALA A 209 -30.69 13.71 -53.09
C ALA A 209 -30.38 13.24 -51.66
N ALA A 210 -30.99 13.87 -50.66
CA ALA A 210 -30.99 13.47 -49.26
C ALA A 210 -32.42 13.61 -48.73
N ALA A 211 -32.91 12.61 -47.99
CA ALA A 211 -34.27 12.55 -47.48
C ALA A 211 -34.27 12.07 -46.03
N THR A 212 -35.36 12.34 -45.31
CA THR A 212 -35.68 11.75 -44.01
C THR A 212 -36.71 10.63 -44.19
N GLU A 213 -36.72 9.65 -43.28
CA GLU A 213 -37.71 8.57 -43.28
C GLU A 213 -39.15 9.14 -43.41
N GLY A 214 -39.91 8.65 -44.38
CA GLY A 214 -41.27 9.10 -44.68
C GLY A 214 -41.38 10.19 -45.76
N ASP A 215 -40.27 10.81 -46.19
CA ASP A 215 -40.28 11.75 -47.31
C ASP A 215 -40.61 11.06 -48.64
N THR A 216 -41.14 11.81 -49.61
CA THR A 216 -41.35 11.32 -50.97
C THR A 216 -40.15 11.66 -51.85
N ILE A 217 -39.53 10.64 -52.45
CA ILE A 217 -38.45 10.78 -53.43
C ILE A 217 -39.04 10.61 -54.84
N THR A 218 -38.72 11.54 -55.74
CA THR A 218 -39.07 11.42 -57.17
C THR A 218 -37.86 10.93 -57.96
N LEU A 219 -38.01 9.77 -58.61
CA LEU A 219 -37.05 9.18 -59.54
C LEU A 219 -37.42 9.61 -60.96
N SER A 220 -36.48 10.21 -61.69
CA SER A 220 -36.68 10.66 -63.07
C SER A 220 -35.59 10.10 -63.96
N ALA A 221 -35.97 9.31 -64.96
CA ALA A 221 -35.06 8.70 -65.90
C ALA A 221 -35.25 9.26 -67.31
N SER A 222 -34.16 9.38 -68.08
CA SER A 222 -34.19 9.85 -69.46
C SER A 222 -33.36 8.95 -70.37
N VAL A 223 -33.88 8.63 -71.56
CA VAL A 223 -33.31 7.72 -72.56
C VAL A 223 -32.91 8.51 -73.81
N SER A 224 -31.67 8.31 -74.28
CA SER A 224 -31.14 8.93 -75.49
C SER A 224 -30.55 7.89 -76.45
N PRO A 225 -30.88 7.93 -77.77
CA PRO A 225 -31.92 8.76 -78.37
C PRO A 225 -33.32 8.39 -77.82
N ALA A 226 -34.26 9.33 -77.83
CA ALA A 226 -35.62 9.07 -77.36
C ALA A 226 -36.29 8.00 -78.22
N VAL A 227 -36.59 6.84 -77.62
CA VAL A 227 -37.16 5.68 -78.30
C VAL A 227 -38.24 5.05 -77.41
N ALA A 228 -39.28 4.53 -78.05
CA ALA A 228 -40.38 3.87 -77.34
C ALA A 228 -39.90 2.62 -76.61
N GLY A 229 -40.25 2.52 -75.33
CA GLY A 229 -39.94 1.37 -74.48
C GLY A 229 -40.47 1.60 -73.07
N SER A 230 -39.92 0.86 -72.11
CA SER A 230 -40.34 0.98 -70.71
C SER A 230 -39.14 1.01 -69.78
N ILE A 231 -39.25 1.78 -68.70
CA ILE A 231 -38.26 1.86 -67.62
C ILE A 231 -38.77 1.12 -66.39
N ARG A 232 -37.94 0.23 -65.86
CA ARG A 232 -38.08 -0.30 -64.51
C ARG A 232 -37.11 0.44 -63.58
N PHE A 233 -37.63 1.09 -62.55
CA PHE A 233 -36.79 1.58 -61.46
C PHE A 233 -36.50 0.43 -60.49
N VAL A 234 -35.26 0.33 -60.02
CA VAL A 234 -34.78 -0.71 -59.11
C VAL A 234 -34.03 -0.03 -57.97
N ASP A 235 -34.23 -0.51 -56.75
CA ASP A 235 -33.46 -0.09 -55.57
C ASP A 235 -32.58 -1.25 -55.10
N GLY A 236 -31.27 -1.15 -55.32
CA GLY A 236 -30.36 -2.28 -55.14
C GLY A 236 -30.74 -3.46 -56.04
N THR A 237 -31.35 -4.50 -55.47
CA THR A 237 -31.87 -5.68 -56.19
C THR A 237 -33.39 -5.72 -56.29
N ASP A 238 -34.09 -4.82 -55.60
CA ASP A 238 -35.55 -4.85 -55.47
C ASP A 238 -36.20 -3.98 -56.54
N ALA A 239 -36.93 -4.61 -57.46
CA ALA A 239 -37.65 -3.91 -58.50
C ALA A 239 -38.85 -3.14 -57.92
N LEU A 240 -38.92 -1.85 -58.18
CA LEU A 240 -40.08 -1.02 -57.83
C LEU A 240 -41.29 -1.42 -58.72
N PRO A 241 -42.54 -1.27 -58.23
CA PRO A 241 -43.72 -1.82 -58.89
C PRO A 241 -43.97 -1.24 -60.29
N SER A 242 -44.34 -2.13 -61.22
CA SER A 242 -44.66 -1.97 -62.66
C SER A 242 -43.74 -1.07 -63.50
N PRO A 243 -43.30 -1.51 -64.70
CA PRO A 243 -42.48 -0.67 -65.56
C PRO A 243 -43.27 0.55 -66.07
N VAL A 244 -42.62 1.71 -66.11
CA VAL A 244 -43.17 2.99 -66.57
C VAL A 244 -42.86 3.16 -68.05
N ALA A 245 -43.87 3.45 -68.88
CA ALA A 245 -43.63 3.70 -70.30
C ALA A 245 -42.80 4.97 -70.51
N VAL A 246 -41.85 4.92 -71.45
CA VAL A 246 -41.06 6.09 -71.86
C VAL A 246 -41.91 6.99 -72.76
N ASP A 247 -41.97 8.27 -72.44
CA ASP A 247 -42.73 9.25 -73.21
C ASP A 247 -42.06 9.62 -74.55
N THR A 248 -42.71 10.47 -75.34
CA THR A 248 -42.19 10.91 -76.65
C THR A 248 -40.91 11.75 -76.55
N ALA A 249 -40.56 12.24 -75.36
CA ALA A 249 -39.32 12.98 -75.10
C ALA A 249 -38.20 12.07 -74.54
N GLY A 250 -38.46 10.77 -74.37
CA GLY A 250 -37.49 9.82 -73.82
C GLY A 250 -37.50 9.78 -72.29
N SER A 251 -38.50 10.31 -71.60
CA SER A 251 -38.54 10.42 -70.14
C SER A 251 -39.52 9.43 -69.48
N ALA A 252 -39.20 9.00 -68.26
CA ALA A 252 -40.11 8.28 -67.37
C ALA A 252 -39.86 8.69 -65.90
N SER A 253 -40.90 8.71 -65.08
CA SER A 253 -40.77 9.06 -63.65
C SER A 253 -41.60 8.16 -62.75
N ALA A 254 -41.12 7.98 -61.51
CA ALA A 254 -41.79 7.25 -60.45
C ALA A 254 -41.54 7.94 -59.10
N THR A 255 -42.42 7.71 -58.12
CA THR A 255 -42.23 8.18 -56.75
C THR A 255 -42.11 7.01 -55.80
N VAL A 256 -41.25 7.16 -54.79
CA VAL A 256 -41.06 6.19 -53.71
C VAL A 256 -41.11 6.91 -52.36
N VAL A 257 -41.56 6.21 -51.33
CA VAL A 257 -41.51 6.69 -49.94
C VAL A 257 -40.17 6.28 -49.35
N ALA A 258 -39.44 7.23 -48.79
CA ALA A 258 -38.11 7.03 -48.24
C ALA A 258 -38.17 6.18 -46.96
N THR A 259 -37.42 5.08 -46.93
CA THR A 259 -37.16 4.28 -45.72
C THR A 259 -35.74 4.56 -45.22
N THR A 260 -35.46 4.44 -43.92
CA THR A 260 -34.09 4.70 -43.44
C THR A 260 -33.07 3.77 -44.08
N GLY A 261 -31.95 4.34 -44.53
CA GLY A 261 -30.84 3.58 -45.09
C GLY A 261 -30.20 4.26 -46.28
N THR A 262 -29.17 3.63 -46.82
CA THR A 262 -28.57 4.04 -48.10
C THR A 262 -29.28 3.27 -49.22
N HIS A 263 -29.97 4.01 -50.08
CA HIS A 263 -30.68 3.47 -51.23
C HIS A 263 -29.86 3.71 -52.50
N SER A 264 -29.87 2.74 -53.41
CA SER A 264 -29.06 2.79 -54.64
C SER A 264 -29.98 2.55 -55.83
N TYR A 265 -30.56 3.63 -56.34
CA TYR A 265 -31.56 3.53 -57.39
C TYR A 265 -30.90 3.39 -58.76
N THR A 266 -31.45 2.51 -59.60
CA THR A 266 -31.12 2.40 -61.03
C THR A 266 -32.41 2.42 -61.85
N ALA A 267 -32.28 2.79 -63.13
CA ALA A 267 -33.37 2.75 -64.11
C ALA A 267 -32.96 1.86 -65.28
N GLU A 268 -33.68 0.76 -65.48
CA GLU A 268 -33.46 -0.21 -66.55
C GLU A 268 -34.45 0.04 -67.68
N PHE A 269 -33.95 0.48 -68.83
CA PHE A 269 -34.73 0.71 -70.03
C PHE A 269 -34.74 -0.53 -70.94
N THR A 270 -35.93 -0.97 -71.32
CA THR A 270 -36.17 -1.99 -72.35
C THR A 270 -36.85 -1.36 -73.57
N PRO A 271 -36.21 -1.32 -74.76
CA PRO A 271 -36.83 -0.80 -75.96
C PRO A 271 -37.92 -1.73 -76.47
N THR A 272 -38.92 -1.16 -77.14
CA THR A 272 -40.01 -1.93 -77.75
C THR A 272 -39.51 -2.74 -78.97
N ASP A 273 -38.51 -2.22 -79.68
CA ASP A 273 -37.85 -2.89 -80.80
C ASP A 273 -36.41 -3.26 -80.43
N THR A 274 -36.25 -4.45 -79.86
CA THR A 274 -34.95 -4.99 -79.40
C THR A 274 -34.03 -5.42 -80.53
N SER A 275 -34.48 -5.35 -81.79
CA SER A 275 -33.65 -5.67 -82.96
C SER A 275 -32.91 -4.43 -83.50
N ALA A 276 -33.43 -3.23 -83.22
CA ALA A 276 -32.87 -1.96 -83.68
C ALA A 276 -32.16 -1.16 -82.58
N TYR A 277 -32.59 -1.32 -81.31
CA TYR A 277 -32.07 -0.58 -80.16
C TYR A 277 -31.67 -1.52 -79.03
N SER A 278 -30.59 -1.19 -78.32
CA SER A 278 -30.17 -1.96 -77.17
C SER A 278 -30.93 -1.50 -75.94
N ALA A 279 -31.20 -2.42 -75.01
CA ALA A 279 -31.53 -2.04 -73.64
C ALA A 279 -30.37 -1.22 -73.02
N SER A 280 -30.68 -0.42 -72.02
CA SER A 280 -29.68 0.33 -71.27
C SER A 280 -30.10 0.51 -69.82
N THR A 281 -29.12 0.63 -68.92
CA THR A 281 -29.35 0.86 -67.50
C THR A 281 -28.63 2.12 -67.07
N SER A 282 -29.23 2.93 -66.21
CA SER A 282 -28.57 4.10 -65.65
C SER A 282 -27.43 3.72 -64.72
N GLY A 283 -26.50 4.65 -64.50
CA GLY A 283 -25.65 4.59 -63.31
C GLY A 283 -26.49 4.59 -62.03
N ALA A 284 -25.96 3.98 -60.98
CA ALA A 284 -26.61 3.97 -59.68
C ALA A 284 -26.64 5.37 -59.07
N HIS A 285 -27.82 5.85 -58.69
CA HIS A 285 -28.01 7.10 -58.00
C HIS A 285 -28.25 6.83 -56.52
N VAL A 286 -27.25 7.14 -55.69
CA VAL A 286 -27.31 6.91 -54.25
C VAL A 286 -28.12 8.02 -53.58
N VAL A 287 -29.10 7.63 -52.78
CA VAL A 287 -29.83 8.52 -51.88
C VAL A 287 -29.61 8.04 -50.46
N THR A 288 -29.10 8.93 -49.60
CA THR A 288 -28.99 8.63 -48.18
C THR A 288 -30.26 9.12 -47.51
N VAL A 289 -31.00 8.18 -46.92
CA VAL A 289 -32.17 8.47 -46.10
C VAL A 289 -31.75 8.37 -44.64
N THR A 290 -31.70 9.50 -43.96
CA THR A 290 -31.47 9.54 -42.52
C THR A 290 -32.76 9.21 -41.78
N ASP A 291 -32.65 8.61 -40.59
CA ASP A 291 -33.81 8.44 -39.71
C ASP A 291 -34.58 9.75 -39.59
N ALA A 292 -35.91 9.67 -39.53
CA ALA A 292 -36.68 10.77 -39.00
C ALA A 292 -36.08 11.12 -37.62
N PRO A 293 -35.77 12.40 -37.32
CA PRO A 293 -35.17 12.73 -36.05
C PRO A 293 -36.06 12.17 -34.94
N VAL A 294 -35.53 11.21 -34.18
CA VAL A 294 -36.16 10.80 -32.93
C VAL A 294 -36.24 12.07 -32.11
N VAL A 295 -37.44 12.59 -31.91
CA VAL A 295 -37.69 13.60 -30.88
C VAL A 295 -37.47 12.87 -29.56
N VAL A 296 -36.21 12.71 -29.15
CA VAL A 296 -35.86 12.38 -27.79
C VAL A 296 -36.33 13.57 -26.97
N THR A 297 -37.53 13.43 -26.40
CA THR A 297 -38.09 14.47 -25.55
C THR A 297 -37.12 14.60 -24.37
N PRO A 298 -36.47 15.74 -24.16
CA PRO A 298 -35.42 15.84 -23.16
C PRO A 298 -36.00 15.60 -21.77
N VAL A 299 -35.41 14.66 -21.04
CA VAL A 299 -35.84 14.24 -19.71
C VAL A 299 -34.94 14.91 -18.67
N ALA A 300 -35.49 15.86 -17.93
CA ALA A 300 -34.75 16.57 -16.89
C ALA A 300 -34.34 15.61 -15.75
N THR A 301 -33.12 15.78 -15.23
CA THR A 301 -32.60 15.03 -14.08
C THR A 301 -32.29 15.96 -12.91
N VAL A 302 -32.29 15.42 -11.70
CA VAL A 302 -31.84 16.08 -10.47
C VAL A 302 -30.74 15.21 -9.86
N THR A 303 -29.59 15.82 -9.57
CA THR A 303 -28.49 15.17 -8.85
C THR A 303 -28.49 15.65 -7.40
N THR A 304 -28.35 14.72 -6.46
CA THR A 304 -28.10 15.00 -5.04
C THR A 304 -26.76 14.40 -4.65
N LEU A 305 -26.07 15.00 -3.68
CA LEU A 305 -24.74 14.58 -3.26
C LEU A 305 -24.71 14.37 -1.75
N ALA A 306 -24.26 13.19 -1.34
CA ALA A 306 -24.02 12.82 0.05
C ALA A 306 -22.56 12.40 0.26
N LEU A 307 -22.04 12.67 1.46
CA LEU A 307 -20.70 12.30 1.86
C LEU A 307 -20.76 11.38 3.08
N THR A 308 -19.96 10.32 3.07
CA THR A 308 -19.84 9.37 4.18
C THR A 308 -18.37 9.17 4.54
N PRO A 309 -17.97 9.32 5.81
CA PRO A 309 -18.79 9.79 6.94
C PRO A 309 -19.14 11.29 6.83
N ALA A 310 -20.08 11.76 7.66
CA ALA A 310 -20.42 13.18 7.74
C ALA A 310 -19.29 13.97 8.44
N ALA A 311 -19.07 15.22 8.02
CA ALA A 311 -18.09 16.10 8.66
C ALA A 311 -18.45 16.46 10.11
N PRO A 312 -17.46 16.80 10.96
CA PRO A 312 -16.03 16.82 10.65
C PRO A 312 -15.39 15.42 10.64
N VAL A 313 -14.37 15.22 9.79
CA VAL A 313 -13.62 13.97 9.68
C VAL A 313 -12.14 14.19 9.95
N LEU A 314 -11.43 13.17 10.44
CA LEU A 314 -9.98 13.26 10.64
C LEU A 314 -9.26 13.31 9.28
N LEU A 315 -8.16 14.06 9.21
CA LEU A 315 -7.26 14.04 8.06
C LEU A 315 -6.84 12.61 7.74
N GLY A 316 -7.01 12.20 6.47
CA GLY A 316 -6.74 10.83 6.02
C GLY A 316 -7.91 9.85 6.22
N SER A 317 -9.07 10.29 6.71
CA SER A 317 -10.27 9.43 6.77
C SER A 317 -10.74 9.03 5.37
N ALA A 318 -11.01 7.75 5.16
CA ALA A 318 -11.65 7.27 3.94
C ALA A 318 -13.04 7.94 3.81
N THR A 319 -13.20 8.75 2.77
CA THR A 319 -14.43 9.50 2.50
C THR A 319 -15.01 9.03 1.18
N THR A 320 -16.31 8.78 1.15
CA THR A 320 -17.01 8.36 -0.07
C THR A 320 -18.00 9.44 -0.48
N LEU A 321 -17.91 9.90 -1.73
CA LEU A 321 -18.90 10.79 -2.34
C LEU A 321 -19.91 9.92 -3.08
N THR A 322 -21.19 10.12 -2.79
CA THR A 322 -22.29 9.40 -3.43
C THR A 322 -23.23 10.41 -4.07
N ALA A 323 -23.27 10.41 -5.40
CA ALA A 323 -24.24 11.17 -6.17
C ALA A 323 -25.42 10.28 -6.51
N THR A 324 -26.64 10.72 -6.19
CA THR A 324 -27.88 10.06 -6.61
C THR A 324 -28.54 10.91 -7.68
N VAL A 325 -28.71 10.35 -8.86
CA VAL A 325 -29.30 10.97 -10.05
C VAL A 325 -30.69 10.38 -10.27
N VAL A 326 -31.70 11.22 -10.17
CA VAL A 326 -33.11 10.85 -10.38
C VAL A 326 -33.73 11.71 -11.46
N LEU A 327 -34.89 11.29 -11.97
CA LEU A 327 -35.70 12.13 -12.84
C LEU A 327 -36.20 13.34 -12.04
N ALA A 328 -36.20 14.52 -12.66
CA ALA A 328 -36.84 15.68 -12.06
C ALA A 328 -38.35 15.40 -11.90
N PRO A 329 -38.98 15.79 -10.77
CA PRO A 329 -40.41 15.73 -10.64
C PRO A 329 -41.07 16.45 -11.83
N ALA A 330 -42.05 15.81 -12.49
CA ALA A 330 -42.82 16.48 -13.52
C ALA A 330 -43.47 17.72 -12.92
N THR A 331 -43.09 18.90 -13.39
CA THR A 331 -43.74 20.15 -13.01
C THR A 331 -45.23 19.99 -13.32
N PRO A 332 -46.15 20.20 -12.36
CA PRO A 332 -47.57 20.21 -12.67
C PRO A 332 -47.80 21.25 -13.76
N ALA A 333 -48.29 20.81 -14.92
CA ALA A 333 -48.74 21.74 -15.95
C ALA A 333 -49.77 22.69 -15.31
N SER A 334 -49.54 23.99 -15.48
CA SER A 334 -50.48 25.04 -15.12
C SER A 334 -51.90 24.63 -15.50
N THR A 335 -52.82 24.73 -14.54
CA THR A 335 -54.24 24.40 -14.68
C THR A 335 -54.88 25.27 -15.77
N ALA A 336 -54.96 24.74 -16.99
CA ALA A 336 -55.86 25.23 -18.03
C ALA A 336 -57.16 24.40 -17.96
N THR A 337 -58.27 25.09 -17.73
CA THR A 337 -59.64 24.58 -17.63
C THR A 337 -60.05 23.84 -18.91
N PRO A 338 -60.64 22.63 -18.84
CA PRO A 338 -61.07 21.90 -20.03
C PRO A 338 -62.47 22.35 -20.51
N ALA A 339 -62.60 22.60 -21.81
CA ALA A 339 -63.89 22.66 -22.49
C ALA A 339 -64.14 21.35 -23.27
N SER A 340 -65.23 20.70 -22.86
CA SER A 340 -66.11 19.69 -23.47
C SER A 340 -65.71 18.85 -24.70
N THR A 341 -66.07 17.56 -24.54
CA THR A 341 -66.66 16.61 -25.51
C THR A 341 -65.78 16.05 -26.63
N GLY A 342 -65.16 14.91 -26.34
CA GLY A 342 -64.63 13.96 -27.31
C GLY A 342 -64.41 12.60 -26.63
N THR A 343 -64.80 11.54 -27.33
CA THR A 343 -64.83 10.11 -26.96
C THR A 343 -63.68 9.58 -26.08
N PRO A 344 -63.93 8.64 -25.14
CA PRO A 344 -62.87 8.03 -24.34
C PRO A 344 -62.01 7.13 -25.24
N VAL A 345 -60.86 7.66 -25.65
CA VAL A 345 -59.74 6.82 -26.08
C VAL A 345 -59.09 6.22 -24.84
N THR A 346 -59.04 4.89 -24.79
CA THR A 346 -58.27 4.15 -23.80
C THR A 346 -56.82 4.65 -23.87
N PRO A 347 -56.21 5.11 -22.76
CA PRO A 347 -54.82 5.51 -22.78
C PRO A 347 -53.97 4.31 -23.21
N PRO A 348 -52.94 4.49 -24.07
CA PRO A 348 -51.96 3.45 -24.30
C PRO A 348 -51.38 3.04 -22.94
N ALA A 349 -51.20 1.73 -22.72
CA ALA A 349 -50.51 1.22 -21.56
C ALA A 349 -49.17 1.98 -21.36
N PRO A 350 -48.75 2.28 -20.10
CA PRO A 350 -47.49 2.96 -19.88
C PRO A 350 -46.36 2.12 -20.48
N ALA A 351 -45.72 2.66 -21.51
CA ALA A 351 -44.55 2.06 -22.11
C ALA A 351 -43.39 2.14 -21.10
N GLY A 352 -42.85 0.97 -20.76
CA GLY A 352 -41.51 0.80 -20.21
C GLY A 352 -41.36 1.11 -18.71
N THR A 353 -40.68 0.21 -18.01
CA THR A 353 -39.95 0.51 -16.77
C THR A 353 -39.28 1.88 -16.86
N ALA A 354 -39.56 2.80 -15.92
CA ALA A 354 -38.97 4.13 -15.91
C ALA A 354 -37.45 4.04 -16.16
N ALA A 355 -36.99 4.61 -17.28
CA ALA A 355 -35.58 4.54 -17.65
C ALA A 355 -34.76 5.19 -16.54
N THR A 356 -33.96 4.40 -15.82
CA THR A 356 -32.99 4.92 -14.84
C THR A 356 -31.94 5.75 -15.56
N PRO A 357 -31.57 6.94 -15.05
CA PRO A 357 -30.49 7.75 -15.62
C PRO A 357 -29.21 6.93 -15.83
N GLN A 358 -28.63 7.04 -17.03
CA GLN A 358 -27.36 6.40 -17.40
C GLN A 358 -26.37 7.47 -17.87
N GLY A 359 -25.11 7.33 -17.47
CA GLY A 359 -24.06 8.31 -17.74
C GLY A 359 -22.95 8.23 -16.70
N THR A 360 -22.22 9.32 -16.51
CA THR A 360 -21.16 9.45 -15.51
C THR A 360 -21.42 10.66 -14.62
N VAL A 361 -20.88 10.64 -13.41
CA VAL A 361 -20.79 11.81 -12.54
C VAL A 361 -19.33 12.15 -12.33
N GLU A 362 -18.94 13.39 -12.62
CA GLU A 362 -17.65 13.94 -12.23
C GLU A 362 -17.79 14.66 -10.88
N PHE A 363 -16.88 14.37 -9.97
CA PHE A 363 -16.83 14.98 -8.64
C PHE A 363 -15.69 15.99 -8.58
N PHE A 364 -15.94 17.14 -7.95
CA PHE A 364 -14.96 18.20 -7.77
C PHE A 364 -14.86 18.62 -6.31
N ASP A 365 -13.65 18.92 -5.86
CA ASP A 365 -13.38 19.65 -4.63
C ASP A 365 -13.16 21.14 -4.94
N VAL A 366 -13.91 21.99 -4.26
CA VAL A 366 -13.72 23.43 -4.22
C VAL A 366 -13.28 23.77 -2.81
N LYS A 367 -11.96 23.86 -2.61
CA LYS A 367 -11.37 24.19 -1.31
C LYS A 367 -11.79 25.59 -0.87
N ALA A 368 -12.23 25.74 0.37
CA ALA A 368 -12.53 27.05 0.95
C ALA A 368 -11.22 27.85 1.11
N VAL A 369 -10.96 28.79 0.21
CA VAL A 369 -9.84 29.74 0.31
C VAL A 369 -10.35 31.07 0.88
N THR A 370 -9.55 31.69 1.76
CA THR A 370 -9.85 32.93 2.47
C THR A 370 -10.05 34.17 1.59
N THR A 371 -9.71 34.17 0.30
CA THR A 371 -9.70 35.40 -0.53
C THR A 371 -9.86 35.23 -2.06
N GLY A 372 -10.67 34.29 -2.58
CA GLY A 372 -10.96 34.26 -4.02
C GLY A 372 -11.77 33.05 -4.52
N THR A 373 -12.35 33.16 -5.72
CA THR A 373 -13.01 32.06 -6.44
C THR A 373 -12.01 30.94 -6.71
N ALA A 374 -12.03 29.89 -5.90
CA ALA A 374 -11.17 28.73 -6.10
C ALA A 374 -11.64 27.95 -7.34
N THR A 375 -10.70 27.65 -8.25
CA THR A 375 -10.96 26.77 -9.40
C THR A 375 -11.28 25.36 -8.88
N PRO A 376 -12.43 24.76 -9.27
CA PRO A 376 -12.75 23.39 -8.88
C PRO A 376 -11.67 22.40 -9.33
N VAL A 377 -11.26 21.51 -8.43
CA VAL A 377 -10.29 20.44 -8.70
C VAL A 377 -11.07 19.14 -8.90
N SER A 378 -10.94 18.50 -10.07
CA SER A 378 -11.58 17.21 -10.31
C SER A 378 -10.97 16.14 -9.40
N LEU A 379 -11.83 15.40 -8.72
CA LEU A 379 -11.51 14.24 -7.88
C LEU A 379 -11.63 12.93 -8.65
N GLY A 380 -12.25 12.96 -9.84
CA GLY A 380 -12.49 11.80 -10.68
C GLY A 380 -13.94 11.64 -11.09
N THR A 381 -14.18 10.65 -11.95
CA THR A 381 -15.51 10.31 -12.48
C THR A 381 -15.94 8.93 -12.00
N ALA A 382 -17.24 8.73 -11.80
CA ALA A 382 -17.83 7.44 -11.51
C ALA A 382 -19.06 7.18 -12.42
N PRO A 383 -19.27 5.95 -12.90
CA PRO A 383 -20.44 5.62 -13.71
C PRO A 383 -21.71 5.62 -12.85
N VAL A 384 -22.84 6.03 -13.44
CA VAL A 384 -24.16 5.92 -12.82
C VAL A 384 -24.69 4.51 -13.02
N THR A 385 -24.79 3.75 -11.92
CA THR A 385 -25.38 2.40 -11.89
C THR A 385 -26.61 2.43 -11.00
N GLY A 386 -27.79 2.10 -11.54
CA GLY A 386 -29.05 2.14 -10.80
C GLY A 386 -29.42 3.55 -10.27
N GLY A 387 -29.03 4.61 -10.98
CA GLY A 387 -29.23 6.00 -10.54
C GLY A 387 -28.24 6.49 -9.50
N VAL A 388 -27.20 5.71 -9.15
CA VAL A 388 -26.20 6.09 -8.15
C VAL A 388 -24.80 6.04 -8.76
N ALA A 389 -24.00 7.07 -8.49
CA ALA A 389 -22.57 7.09 -8.78
C ALA A 389 -21.79 7.30 -7.47
N THR A 390 -20.79 6.47 -7.23
CA THR A 390 -20.02 6.47 -5.98
C THR A 390 -18.54 6.60 -6.26
N LEU A 391 -17.87 7.57 -5.63
CA LEU A 391 -16.43 7.78 -5.72
C LEU A 391 -15.81 7.65 -4.32
N PRO A 392 -15.11 6.53 -4.03
CA PRO A 392 -14.34 6.40 -2.80
C PRO A 392 -13.03 7.19 -2.91
N LEU A 393 -12.78 8.08 -1.95
CA LEU A 393 -11.50 8.74 -1.75
C LEU A 393 -10.68 7.90 -0.77
N THR A 394 -9.91 6.94 -1.30
CA THR A 394 -9.05 6.06 -0.50
C THR A 394 -7.96 6.84 0.24
N PRO A 395 -7.53 6.37 1.43
CA PRO A 395 -6.66 7.14 2.32
C PRO A 395 -5.21 7.10 1.83
N LEU A 396 -4.87 8.04 0.94
CA LEU A 396 -3.55 8.63 0.70
C LEU A 396 -3.76 9.73 -0.37
N THR A 397 -3.86 10.99 0.08
CA THR A 397 -3.76 12.28 -0.67
C THR A 397 -5.00 13.03 -1.21
N ALA A 398 -6.24 12.55 -1.11
CA ALA A 398 -7.35 13.25 -1.79
C ALA A 398 -7.79 14.60 -1.14
N LEU A 399 -7.87 14.69 0.20
CA LEU A 399 -8.35 15.90 0.88
C LEU A 399 -7.31 16.42 1.89
N THR A 400 -6.96 17.70 1.76
CA THR A 400 -6.08 18.40 2.71
C THR A 400 -6.84 18.82 3.97
N ALA A 401 -6.15 19.27 5.03
CA ALA A 401 -6.83 19.89 6.16
C ALA A 401 -7.55 21.19 5.75
N GLY A 402 -8.72 21.44 6.32
CA GLY A 402 -9.54 22.63 6.06
C GLY A 402 -10.98 22.33 5.64
N GLY A 403 -11.67 23.38 5.19
CA GLY A 403 -13.04 23.29 4.68
C GLY A 403 -13.07 22.95 3.20
N HIS A 404 -13.88 21.96 2.85
CA HIS A 404 -14.13 21.53 1.49
C HIS A 404 -15.60 21.75 1.12
N THR A 405 -15.84 22.11 -0.13
CA THR A 405 -17.18 22.08 -0.74
C THR A 405 -17.11 21.21 -1.98
N PHE A 406 -18.10 20.35 -2.16
CA PHE A 406 -18.06 19.36 -3.22
C PHE A 406 -19.12 19.63 -4.26
N THR A 407 -18.74 19.46 -5.52
CA THR A 407 -19.66 19.52 -6.67
C THR A 407 -19.72 18.15 -7.33
N ALA A 408 -20.93 17.69 -7.67
CA ALA A 408 -21.15 16.52 -8.50
C ALA A 408 -21.88 16.96 -9.77
N ALA A 409 -21.27 16.68 -10.93
CA ALA A 409 -21.81 17.02 -12.25
C ALA A 409 -22.13 15.74 -13.03
N PHE A 410 -23.42 15.47 -13.25
CA PHE A 410 -23.90 14.36 -14.06
C PHE A 410 -23.83 14.70 -15.55
N ALA A 411 -23.10 13.88 -16.29
CA ALA A 411 -23.04 13.87 -17.75
C ALA A 411 -23.81 12.65 -18.30
N PRO A 412 -24.90 12.85 -19.05
CA PRO A 412 -25.66 11.78 -19.68
C PRO A 412 -24.82 10.94 -20.64
N ALA A 413 -25.15 9.64 -20.77
CA ALA A 413 -24.56 8.79 -21.81
C ALA A 413 -24.91 9.33 -23.21
N ALA A 414 -23.97 9.19 -24.16
CA ALA A 414 -24.17 9.62 -25.55
C ALA A 414 -25.40 8.93 -26.15
N GLY A 415 -26.27 9.70 -26.81
CA GLY A 415 -27.53 9.22 -27.38
C GLY A 415 -28.69 9.05 -26.38
N SER A 416 -28.50 9.35 -25.09
CA SER A 416 -29.59 9.34 -24.12
C SER A 416 -30.41 10.64 -24.15
N ALA A 417 -31.70 10.54 -23.77
CA ALA A 417 -32.61 11.69 -23.67
C ALA A 417 -32.43 12.52 -22.37
N PHE A 418 -31.55 12.10 -21.45
CA PHE A 418 -31.40 12.76 -20.16
C PHE A 418 -30.67 14.09 -20.29
N ILE A 419 -31.08 15.10 -19.50
CA ILE A 419 -30.39 16.39 -19.39
C ILE A 419 -29.35 16.29 -18.27
N ALA A 420 -28.16 16.86 -18.51
CA ALA A 420 -27.12 17.00 -17.48
C ALA A 420 -27.64 17.79 -16.26
N SER A 421 -27.16 17.45 -15.07
CA SER A 421 -27.49 18.18 -13.84
C SER A 421 -26.28 18.25 -12.91
N THR A 422 -26.20 19.32 -12.12
CA THR A 422 -25.07 19.56 -11.21
C THR A 422 -25.59 19.96 -9.84
N VAL A 423 -24.91 19.53 -8.79
CA VAL A 423 -25.19 19.93 -7.41
C VAL A 423 -23.90 20.28 -6.69
N THR A 424 -23.94 21.31 -5.86
CA THR A 424 -22.84 21.69 -4.97
C THR A 424 -23.34 21.66 -3.53
N THR A 425 -22.56 21.09 -2.62
CA THR A 425 -22.91 21.06 -1.19
C THR A 425 -22.94 22.48 -0.62
N THR A 426 -23.99 22.81 0.13
CA THR A 426 -24.16 24.13 0.77
C THR A 426 -23.41 24.25 2.10
N ALA A 427 -23.02 23.14 2.70
CA ALA A 427 -22.31 23.08 3.98
C ALA A 427 -20.84 22.71 3.78
N ASN A 428 -19.98 23.29 4.62
CA ASN A 428 -18.56 22.94 4.64
C ASN A 428 -18.33 21.54 5.20
N TYR A 429 -17.58 20.75 4.44
CA TYR A 429 -17.03 19.49 4.88
C TYR A 429 -15.65 19.71 5.50
N GLY A 430 -15.59 19.75 6.84
CA GLY A 430 -14.36 20.03 7.59
C GLY A 430 -13.47 18.80 7.74
N VAL A 431 -12.25 18.88 7.21
CA VAL A 431 -11.19 17.89 7.40
C VAL A 431 -10.24 18.39 8.48
N VAL A 432 -10.18 17.65 9.58
CA VAL A 432 -9.54 18.05 10.84
C VAL A 432 -8.17 17.40 10.95
N ASP A 433 -7.12 18.24 10.93
CA ASP A 433 -5.78 17.81 11.28
C ASP A 433 -5.59 17.84 12.80
N THR A 434 -5.32 16.68 13.38
CA THR A 434 -5.09 16.51 14.82
C THR A 434 -3.62 16.35 15.17
N THR A 435 -2.74 16.46 14.17
CA THR A 435 -1.30 16.37 14.35
C THR A 435 -0.82 17.48 15.26
N VAL A 436 -0.17 17.10 16.35
CA VAL A 436 0.49 18.02 17.26
C VAL A 436 1.99 17.87 17.08
N LYS A 437 2.72 18.98 17.11
CA LYS A 437 4.19 18.92 17.10
C LYS A 437 4.65 18.21 18.38
N SER A 438 5.62 17.30 18.23
CA SER A 438 6.26 16.67 19.37
C SER A 438 7.02 17.71 20.19
N VAL A 439 6.86 17.68 21.51
CA VAL A 439 7.69 18.42 22.46
C VAL A 439 8.81 17.50 22.92
N GLN A 440 10.05 17.98 22.95
CA GLN A 440 11.17 17.17 23.46
C GLN A 440 10.92 16.77 24.92
N ALA A 441 11.13 15.50 25.25
CA ALA A 441 11.07 15.03 26.64
C ALA A 441 12.44 15.24 27.32
N PRO A 442 12.46 15.43 28.65
CA PRO A 442 13.70 15.40 29.42
C PRO A 442 14.44 14.06 29.21
N GLY A 443 15.76 14.11 29.13
CA GLY A 443 16.66 12.98 29.02
C GLY A 443 16.76 12.16 30.30
N SER A 444 17.55 11.09 30.24
CA SER A 444 17.73 10.15 31.36
C SER A 444 18.41 10.76 32.60
N ASP A 445 19.09 11.89 32.44
CA ASP A 445 19.79 12.67 33.46
C ASP A 445 18.93 13.81 34.05
N ALA A 446 17.64 13.85 33.72
CA ALA A 446 16.71 14.84 34.22
C ALA A 446 16.56 14.81 35.74
N LYS A 447 16.48 16.02 36.33
CA LYS A 447 16.26 16.26 37.74
C LYS A 447 14.77 16.41 38.04
N THR A 448 14.39 16.22 39.30
CA THR A 448 13.01 16.44 39.74
C THR A 448 12.91 17.57 40.76
N LEU A 449 11.81 18.32 40.71
CA LEU A 449 11.43 19.32 41.71
C LEU A 449 9.93 19.21 42.01
N ALA A 450 9.60 18.91 43.27
CA ALA A 450 8.21 18.85 43.74
C ALA A 450 7.74 20.20 44.29
N GLY A 451 6.43 20.36 44.48
CA GLY A 451 5.83 21.55 45.08
C GLY A 451 5.59 22.69 44.09
N ILE A 452 5.55 22.37 42.79
CA ILE A 452 5.15 23.33 41.76
C ILE A 452 3.66 23.63 41.91
N SER A 453 3.27 24.89 41.75
CA SER A 453 1.86 25.29 41.70
C SER A 453 1.55 25.98 40.38
N ALA A 454 0.28 25.93 39.97
CA ALA A 454 -0.19 26.66 38.79
C ALA A 454 -1.60 27.21 38.99
N ASN A 455 -1.86 28.37 38.40
CA ASN A 455 -3.18 28.98 38.35
C ASN A 455 -3.65 29.09 36.90
N TRP A 456 -4.91 28.70 36.65
CA TRP A 456 -5.48 28.74 35.31
C TRP A 456 -6.96 29.17 35.31
N ASP A 457 -7.27 30.24 34.59
CA ASP A 457 -8.63 30.79 34.49
C ASP A 457 -9.50 30.10 33.43
N TYR A 458 -8.98 29.07 32.76
CA TYR A 458 -9.62 28.35 31.66
C TYR A 458 -9.81 29.20 30.40
N SER A 459 -10.74 30.15 30.41
CA SER A 459 -10.94 31.20 29.39
C SER A 459 -11.84 32.30 29.91
N ALA A 460 -11.69 33.52 29.39
CA ALA A 460 -12.59 34.64 29.73
C ALA A 460 -14.04 34.39 29.29
N TYR A 461 -14.26 33.59 28.24
CA TYR A 461 -15.58 33.17 27.78
C TYR A 461 -16.34 32.33 28.83
N SER A 462 -15.61 31.53 29.62
CA SER A 462 -16.17 30.61 30.60
C SER A 462 -16.53 31.27 31.95
N SER A 463 -16.64 32.61 32.00
CA SER A 463 -16.90 33.35 33.24
C SER A 463 -18.25 33.00 33.90
N ALA A 464 -19.27 32.64 33.10
CA ALA A 464 -20.57 32.19 33.59
C ALA A 464 -20.68 30.65 33.75
N TRP A 465 -19.60 29.91 33.48
CA TRP A 465 -19.59 28.45 33.55
C TRP A 465 -19.28 27.99 34.97
N VAL A 466 -19.86 26.86 35.37
CA VAL A 466 -19.64 26.28 36.70
C VAL A 466 -18.33 25.49 36.69
N LYS A 467 -17.46 25.78 37.66
CA LYS A 467 -16.14 25.18 37.79
C LYS A 467 -16.09 24.30 39.03
N THR A 468 -15.62 23.07 38.88
CA THR A 468 -15.44 22.11 39.98
C THR A 468 -14.08 21.45 39.86
N ALA A 469 -13.52 21.02 40.99
CA ALA A 469 -12.21 20.36 41.02
C ALA A 469 -12.16 19.28 42.09
N THR A 470 -11.25 18.31 41.91
CA THR A 470 -10.97 17.25 42.89
C THR A 470 -9.47 16.97 42.96
N GLY A 471 -9.03 16.29 44.03
CA GLY A 471 -7.61 15.99 44.25
C GLY A 471 -6.81 17.24 44.65
N ASN A 472 -5.61 17.40 44.09
CA ASN A 472 -4.72 18.53 44.41
C ASN A 472 -5.04 19.81 43.63
N VAL A 473 -6.30 19.96 43.20
CA VAL A 473 -6.81 21.12 42.48
C VAL A 473 -7.96 21.74 43.26
N ALA A 474 -7.90 23.05 43.49
CA ALA A 474 -8.95 23.85 44.10
C ALA A 474 -9.57 24.84 43.11
N VAL A 475 -10.80 25.28 43.37
CA VAL A 475 -11.46 26.36 42.62
C VAL A 475 -11.50 27.61 43.50
N ASN A 476 -10.76 28.65 43.12
CA ASN A 476 -10.71 29.94 43.81
C ASN A 476 -11.41 31.00 42.94
N GLY A 477 -12.71 31.21 43.19
CA GLY A 477 -13.54 32.04 42.31
C GLY A 477 -13.70 31.38 40.95
N GLN A 478 -13.18 32.00 39.88
CA GLN A 478 -13.15 31.40 38.54
C GLN A 478 -11.80 30.78 38.16
N THR A 479 -10.83 30.75 39.07
CA THR A 479 -9.47 30.26 38.80
C THR A 479 -9.29 28.84 39.35
N PHE A 480 -8.73 27.93 38.55
CA PHE A 480 -8.24 26.64 39.04
C PHE A 480 -6.84 26.83 39.63
N ALA A 481 -6.68 26.48 40.90
CA ALA A 481 -5.41 26.47 41.61
C ALA A 481 -4.92 25.03 41.75
N LEU A 482 -3.92 24.67 40.96
CA LEU A 482 -3.24 23.38 40.97
C LEU A 482 -2.05 23.45 41.92
N THR A 483 -1.91 22.45 42.79
CA THR A 483 -0.85 22.38 43.79
C THR A 483 -0.18 21.01 43.78
N GLY A 484 1.01 20.92 44.38
CA GLY A 484 1.73 19.64 44.51
C GLY A 484 2.24 19.08 43.18
N GLY A 485 2.42 19.92 42.16
CA GLY A 485 2.99 19.52 40.88
C GLY A 485 4.45 19.07 41.02
N THR A 486 4.86 18.16 40.15
CA THR A 486 6.24 17.64 40.08
C THR A 486 6.82 17.95 38.72
N ALA A 487 7.90 18.74 38.69
CA ALA A 487 8.68 18.99 37.50
C ALA A 487 9.76 17.90 37.34
N THR A 488 9.92 17.38 36.13
CA THR A 488 11.07 16.60 35.65
C THR A 488 11.75 17.42 34.56
N TYR A 489 13.03 17.74 34.69
CA TYR A 489 13.67 18.75 33.85
C TYR A 489 15.18 18.53 33.65
N ASP A 490 15.70 19.00 32.52
CA ASP A 490 17.12 19.13 32.22
C ASP A 490 17.39 20.46 31.48
N SER A 491 18.54 20.58 30.79
CA SER A 491 18.87 21.79 30.03
C SER A 491 18.09 21.94 28.71
N GLY A 492 17.47 20.87 28.22
CA GLY A 492 16.75 20.80 26.95
C GLY A 492 15.22 20.79 27.08
N ALA A 493 14.66 20.30 28.18
CA ALA A 493 13.21 20.17 28.35
C ALA A 493 12.78 20.12 29.83
N ALA A 494 11.49 20.43 30.06
CA ALA A 494 10.83 20.30 31.35
C ALA A 494 9.38 19.80 31.17
N VAL A 495 8.99 18.84 32.01
CA VAL A 495 7.61 18.34 32.12
C VAL A 495 7.14 18.54 33.55
N ILE A 496 5.99 19.17 33.76
CA ILE A 496 5.39 19.43 35.06
C ILE A 496 4.06 18.70 35.12
N ASP A 497 4.00 17.63 35.92
CA ASP A 497 2.79 16.84 36.12
C ASP A 497 2.05 17.29 37.38
N PHE A 498 0.75 17.54 37.23
CA PHE A 498 -0.17 17.80 38.33
C PHE A 498 -1.14 16.62 38.48
N THR A 499 -1.62 16.40 39.71
CA THR A 499 -2.62 15.37 40.02
C THR A 499 -3.95 15.99 40.39
N GLY A 500 -5.04 15.30 40.04
CA GLY A 500 -6.41 15.75 40.30
C GLY A 500 -7.15 16.17 39.03
N SER A 501 -8.37 16.68 39.20
CA SER A 501 -9.26 16.94 38.07
C SER A 501 -9.79 18.37 38.06
N ILE A 502 -9.87 18.96 36.88
CA ILE A 502 -10.53 20.22 36.56
C ILE A 502 -11.78 19.89 35.76
N ARG A 503 -12.95 20.35 36.18
CA ARG A 503 -14.20 20.19 35.41
C ARG A 503 -14.86 21.55 35.20
N VAL A 504 -15.22 21.81 33.95
CA VAL A 504 -16.06 22.95 33.56
C VAL A 504 -17.40 22.43 33.04
N LEU A 505 -18.48 22.95 33.59
CA LEU A 505 -19.85 22.72 33.16
C LEU A 505 -20.35 24.00 32.51
N ALA A 506 -20.85 23.90 31.27
CA ALA A 506 -21.43 25.04 30.57
C ALA A 506 -22.55 25.68 31.40
N TYR A 507 -22.80 26.98 31.20
CA TYR A 507 -23.81 27.69 32.00
C TYR A 507 -25.19 27.01 31.90
N PRO A 508 -26.03 27.10 32.95
CA PRO A 508 -27.30 26.38 33.01
C PRO A 508 -28.17 26.60 31.78
N GLY A 509 -28.64 25.51 31.16
CA GLY A 509 -29.52 25.53 29.99
C GLY A 509 -28.91 25.02 28.69
N ILE A 510 -27.59 24.81 28.59
CA ILE A 510 -26.97 24.12 27.44
C ILE A 510 -26.68 22.66 27.78
N ALA A 511 -27.70 21.81 27.60
CA ALA A 511 -27.61 20.33 27.54
C ALA A 511 -26.75 19.65 28.63
N ASP A 512 -26.62 20.26 29.81
CA ASP A 512 -25.72 19.82 30.90
C ASP A 512 -24.30 19.45 30.44
N ALA A 513 -23.82 20.16 29.40
CA ALA A 513 -22.59 19.80 28.73
C ALA A 513 -21.36 20.21 29.55
N TRP A 514 -20.53 19.23 29.91
CA TRP A 514 -19.30 19.43 30.67
C TRP A 514 -18.07 18.83 29.99
N VAL A 515 -16.90 19.37 30.34
CA VAL A 515 -15.57 18.88 29.99
C VAL A 515 -14.75 18.76 31.28
N GLN A 516 -14.08 17.62 31.47
CA GLN A 516 -13.17 17.37 32.57
C GLN A 516 -11.79 17.01 32.05
N LEU A 517 -10.78 17.64 32.65
CA LEU A 517 -9.36 17.41 32.44
C LEU A 517 -8.78 16.78 33.71
N THR A 518 -8.23 15.58 33.61
CA THR A 518 -7.66 14.84 34.75
C THR A 518 -6.16 14.69 34.55
N ASP A 519 -5.42 14.86 35.65
CA ASP A 519 -3.95 14.82 35.74
C ASP A 519 -3.28 15.65 34.65
N PRO A 520 -3.50 16.98 34.66
CA PRO A 520 -2.98 17.84 33.62
C PRO A 520 -1.45 18.01 33.75
N SER A 521 -0.79 18.17 32.61
CA SER A 521 0.66 18.16 32.51
C SER A 521 1.14 19.18 31.48
N LEU A 522 2.12 19.99 31.87
CA LEU A 522 2.77 20.99 31.03
C LEU A 522 4.15 20.49 30.59
N ALA A 523 4.35 20.33 29.29
CA ALA A 523 5.66 20.07 28.70
C ALA A 523 6.16 21.31 27.94
N VAL A 524 7.42 21.69 28.12
CA VAL A 524 8.10 22.78 27.40
C VAL A 524 9.54 22.39 27.09
N ASP A 525 10.04 22.81 25.94
CA ASP A 525 11.43 22.54 25.53
C ASP A 525 12.22 23.82 25.20
N ALA A 526 13.54 23.66 25.06
CA ALA A 526 14.47 24.74 24.80
C ALA A 526 14.29 25.41 23.42
N SER A 527 13.53 24.80 22.49
CA SER A 527 13.17 25.43 21.21
C SER A 527 12.03 26.45 21.36
N GLY A 528 11.37 26.46 22.52
CA GLY A 528 10.19 27.25 22.80
C GLY A 528 8.89 26.61 22.37
N ALA A 529 8.90 25.32 22.03
CA ALA A 529 7.68 24.53 21.84
C ALA A 529 7.16 24.02 23.19
N GLY A 530 5.84 23.85 23.30
CA GLY A 530 5.24 23.25 24.48
C GLY A 530 3.84 22.68 24.22
N ALA A 531 3.38 21.90 25.19
CA ALA A 531 2.06 21.29 25.18
C ALA A 531 1.45 21.29 26.59
N TRP A 532 0.20 21.75 26.69
CA TRP A 532 -0.66 21.56 27.84
C TRP A 532 -1.56 20.37 27.57
N SER A 533 -1.37 19.28 28.32
CA SER A 533 -2.05 18.00 28.10
C SER A 533 -2.85 17.57 29.32
N ALA A 534 -3.90 16.77 29.13
CA ALA A 534 -4.66 16.16 30.21
C ALA A 534 -5.45 14.96 29.70
N THR A 535 -5.89 14.09 30.60
CA THR A 535 -6.89 13.07 30.28
C THR A 535 -8.26 13.72 30.20
N VAL A 536 -8.85 13.74 29.00
CA VAL A 536 -10.10 14.44 28.69
C VAL A 536 -11.28 13.48 28.75
N THR A 537 -12.27 13.82 29.58
CA THR A 537 -13.59 13.19 29.62
C THR A 537 -14.66 14.26 29.41
N THR A 538 -15.80 13.90 28.81
CA THR A 538 -16.87 14.86 28.54
C THR A 538 -18.24 14.25 28.75
N SER A 539 -19.25 15.12 28.90
CA SER A 539 -20.67 14.73 28.96
C SER A 539 -21.18 13.92 27.75
N ALA A 540 -20.52 13.97 26.59
CA ALA A 540 -20.89 13.16 25.43
C ALA A 540 -20.47 11.70 25.57
N ALA A 541 -19.51 11.42 26.45
CA ALA A 541 -19.01 10.09 26.77
C ALA A 541 -18.62 10.03 28.26
N PRO A 542 -19.59 10.16 29.17
CA PRO A 542 -19.34 10.38 30.60
C PRO A 542 -18.67 9.17 31.26
N ASP A 543 -18.91 7.97 30.71
CA ASP A 543 -18.39 6.69 31.21
C ASP A 543 -17.18 6.18 30.41
N ALA A 544 -16.68 6.95 29.42
CA ALA A 544 -15.48 6.58 28.69
C ALA A 544 -14.24 6.80 29.58
N ARG A 545 -13.30 5.85 29.54
CA ARG A 545 -11.95 6.08 30.07
C ARG A 545 -11.33 7.18 29.22
N GLY A 546 -11.25 8.39 29.76
CA GLY A 546 -10.87 9.58 29.01
C GLY A 546 -9.58 9.44 28.22
N THR A 547 -9.43 10.26 27.19
CA THR A 547 -8.27 10.21 26.29
C THR A 547 -7.24 11.24 26.73
N ARG A 548 -5.98 10.84 26.92
CA ARG A 548 -4.87 11.80 27.15
C ARG A 548 -4.62 12.58 25.87
N LEU A 549 -4.91 13.87 25.88
CA LEU A 549 -4.80 14.76 24.73
C LEU A 549 -4.01 16.01 25.06
N VAL A 550 -3.34 16.56 24.06
CA VAL A 550 -2.90 17.97 24.10
C VAL A 550 -4.14 18.84 24.02
N VAL A 551 -4.45 19.59 25.06
CA VAL A 551 -5.59 20.52 25.14
C VAL A 551 -5.27 21.82 24.40
N ALA A 552 -4.03 22.30 24.51
CA ALA A 552 -3.50 23.43 23.76
C ALA A 552 -1.98 23.30 23.60
N THR A 553 -1.44 23.82 22.49
CA THR A 553 0.01 23.93 22.28
C THR A 553 0.53 25.28 22.79
N LEU A 554 1.84 25.43 22.83
CA LEU A 554 2.53 26.66 23.17
C LEU A 554 3.63 26.93 22.15
N THR A 555 3.79 28.20 21.79
CA THR A 555 4.92 28.69 21.00
C THR A 555 5.63 29.84 21.72
N GLY A 556 6.96 29.89 21.62
CA GLY A 556 7.78 30.87 22.32
C GLY A 556 7.81 30.66 23.84
N ALA A 557 7.56 29.44 24.32
CA ALA A 557 7.63 29.11 25.74
C ALA A 557 9.07 29.25 26.27
N VAL A 558 9.23 29.80 27.48
CA VAL A 558 10.54 29.87 28.13
C VAL A 558 10.70 28.67 29.05
N LEU A 559 11.81 27.94 28.90
CA LEU A 559 12.15 26.82 29.77
C LEU A 559 12.41 27.32 31.22
N PRO A 560 11.74 26.77 32.25
CA PRO A 560 11.95 27.20 33.63
C PRO A 560 13.37 26.91 34.13
N THR A 561 13.94 27.84 34.90
CA THR A 561 15.19 27.64 35.62
C THR A 561 14.92 27.25 37.07
N PHE A 562 14.69 25.95 37.31
CA PHE A 562 14.30 25.42 38.63
C PHE A 562 15.37 25.54 39.73
N GLY A 563 16.58 25.98 39.40
CA GLY A 563 17.65 26.26 40.38
C GLY A 563 17.41 27.52 41.24
N THR A 564 16.44 28.36 40.89
CA THR A 564 16.05 29.56 41.66
C THR A 564 14.53 29.61 41.80
N THR A 565 14.00 30.06 42.94
CA THR A 565 12.57 30.33 43.13
C THR A 565 12.08 31.27 42.04
N GLY A 566 10.97 30.95 41.41
CA GLY A 566 10.52 31.66 40.23
C GLY A 566 9.05 31.46 39.90
N SER A 567 8.60 32.25 38.94
CA SER A 567 7.27 32.12 38.34
C SER A 567 7.35 32.50 36.86
N THR A 568 6.44 31.96 36.08
CA THR A 568 6.31 32.26 34.65
C THR A 568 4.84 32.12 34.23
N SER A 569 4.48 32.75 33.11
CA SER A 569 3.15 32.65 32.54
C SER A 569 3.25 32.16 31.11
N TYR A 570 2.50 31.11 30.80
CA TYR A 570 2.53 30.43 29.52
C TYR A 570 1.26 30.75 28.74
N SER A 571 1.41 31.47 27.63
CA SER A 571 0.32 31.67 26.67
C SER A 571 0.05 30.38 25.91
N LEU A 572 -1.22 29.98 25.89
CA LEU A 572 -1.68 28.81 25.15
C LEU A 572 -2.10 29.24 23.74
N ASP A 573 -1.61 28.55 22.72
CA ASP A 573 -1.87 28.89 21.32
C ASP A 573 -3.36 28.80 21.01
N PHE A 574 -3.82 29.73 20.18
CA PHE A 574 -5.20 29.78 19.69
C PHE A 574 -5.31 30.40 18.30
N ALA A 575 -4.57 31.47 18.05
CA ALA A 575 -4.58 32.13 16.75
C ALA A 575 -3.84 31.29 15.70
N GLY A 576 -4.47 31.05 14.55
CA GLY A 576 -3.86 30.34 13.42
C GLY A 576 -3.62 28.84 13.62
N THR A 577 -4.19 28.24 14.66
CA THR A 577 -3.96 26.83 15.04
C THR A 577 -4.74 25.83 14.20
N THR A 578 -5.67 26.28 13.35
CA THR A 578 -6.49 25.41 12.52
C THR A 578 -6.61 25.94 11.10
N ALA A 579 -6.72 25.03 10.13
CA ALA A 579 -6.83 25.40 8.73
C ALA A 579 -8.18 26.10 8.47
N PRO A 580 -8.22 27.10 7.56
CA PRO A 580 -9.45 27.74 7.10
C PRO A 580 -10.59 26.76 6.83
N GLY A 581 -11.72 26.95 7.50
CA GLY A 581 -12.95 26.18 7.26
C GLY A 581 -12.98 24.77 7.84
N THR A 582 -11.97 24.38 8.64
CA THR A 582 -11.94 23.12 9.39
C THR A 582 -13.16 22.98 10.29
N TRP A 583 -13.48 24.04 11.03
CA TRP A 583 -14.67 24.15 11.85
C TRP A 583 -15.68 25.02 11.10
N SER A 584 -16.93 24.52 10.99
CA SER A 584 -18.07 25.07 10.22
C SER A 584 -17.92 26.55 9.81
N VAL A 585 -17.94 26.88 8.52
CA VAL A 585 -18.00 28.30 8.12
C VAL A 585 -19.43 28.82 8.20
N SER A 586 -19.59 30.03 8.68
CA SER A 586 -20.82 30.81 8.51
C SER A 586 -20.53 31.95 7.53
N ALA A 587 -21.37 32.09 6.51
CA ALA A 587 -21.39 33.23 5.60
C ALA A 587 -20.04 33.57 4.91
N GLY A 588 -19.25 32.55 4.55
CA GLY A 588 -18.00 32.74 3.81
C GLY A 588 -16.82 33.26 4.64
N VAL A 589 -16.95 33.34 5.98
CA VAL A 589 -15.84 33.69 6.87
C VAL A 589 -15.10 32.43 7.28
N ALA A 590 -13.83 32.33 6.91
CA ALA A 590 -12.97 31.23 7.29
C ALA A 590 -12.41 31.40 8.70
N TYR A 591 -12.67 30.43 9.57
CA TYR A 591 -12.15 30.41 10.93
C TYR A 591 -10.79 29.70 10.98
N THR A 592 -9.79 30.37 11.54
CA THR A 592 -8.41 29.86 11.65
C THR A 592 -7.94 29.70 13.09
N ASN A 593 -8.80 30.01 14.07
CA ASN A 593 -8.41 30.08 15.47
C ASN A 593 -9.21 29.06 16.30
N ALA A 594 -8.51 28.17 17.00
CA ALA A 594 -9.12 27.14 17.82
C ALA A 594 -8.19 26.71 18.97
N TRP A 595 -8.77 26.10 20.00
CA TRP A 595 -8.01 25.20 20.87
C TRP A 595 -7.50 24.01 20.03
N SER A 596 -6.73 23.08 20.61
CA SER A 596 -6.19 21.98 19.81
C SER A 596 -7.32 21.21 19.11
N ASN A 597 -7.13 20.89 17.83
CA ASN A 597 -8.18 20.23 17.05
C ASN A 597 -8.57 18.87 17.64
N ALA A 598 -7.59 18.13 18.19
CA ALA A 598 -7.82 16.85 18.86
C ALA A 598 -8.74 17.01 20.09
N PHE A 599 -8.52 18.05 20.89
CA PHE A 599 -9.35 18.35 22.04
C PHE A 599 -10.76 18.78 21.62
N VAL A 600 -10.86 19.69 20.65
CA VAL A 600 -12.15 20.20 20.15
C VAL A 600 -13.04 19.05 19.62
N LEU A 601 -12.47 18.00 19.00
CA LEU A 601 -13.25 16.82 18.59
C LEU A 601 -13.89 16.06 19.76
N GLN A 602 -13.24 16.00 20.93
CA GLN A 602 -13.79 15.35 22.12
C GLN A 602 -14.87 16.17 22.81
N VAL A 603 -14.85 17.49 22.62
CA VAL A 603 -15.85 18.39 23.20
C VAL A 603 -17.24 18.08 22.61
N PRO A 604 -18.29 17.99 23.45
CA PRO A 604 -19.66 17.77 23.00
C PRO A 604 -20.06 18.78 21.91
N THR A 605 -20.76 18.30 20.89
CA THR A 605 -21.12 19.10 19.72
C THR A 605 -21.92 20.36 20.09
N SER A 606 -22.74 20.31 21.15
CA SER A 606 -23.53 21.44 21.67
C SER A 606 -22.69 22.61 22.19
N ILE A 607 -21.45 22.37 22.63
CA ILE A 607 -20.55 23.38 23.19
C ILE A 607 -19.23 23.54 22.43
N ARG A 608 -19.01 22.72 21.39
CA ARG A 608 -17.77 22.73 20.60
C ARG A 608 -17.42 24.10 20.04
N ALA A 609 -18.44 24.84 19.60
CA ALA A 609 -18.29 26.19 19.08
C ALA A 609 -17.63 27.17 20.08
N PHE A 610 -17.62 26.90 21.38
CA PHE A 610 -16.96 27.76 22.37
C PHE A 610 -15.43 27.59 22.43
N TYR A 611 -14.89 26.59 21.73
CA TYR A 611 -13.46 26.28 21.69
C TYR A 611 -12.81 26.61 20.33
N TYR A 612 -13.56 27.20 19.41
CA TYR A 612 -13.04 27.74 18.16
C TYR A 612 -13.74 29.06 17.81
N SER A 613 -13.09 29.87 16.99
CA SER A 613 -13.71 31.09 16.46
C SER A 613 -14.83 30.68 15.50
N SER A 614 -16.06 31.08 15.76
CA SER A 614 -17.21 30.82 14.88
C SER A 614 -17.88 32.12 14.37
N GLY A 615 -17.14 33.23 14.40
CA GLY A 615 -17.60 34.56 13.99
C GLY A 615 -16.67 35.68 14.49
N THR A 616 -17.04 36.94 14.25
CA THR A 616 -16.25 38.13 14.61
C THR A 616 -16.82 38.93 15.80
N SER A 617 -17.87 38.43 16.47
CA SER A 617 -18.49 39.14 17.61
C SER A 617 -17.53 39.34 18.78
N ALA A 618 -17.76 40.35 19.63
CA ALA A 618 -16.95 40.61 20.82
C ALA A 618 -16.80 39.38 21.75
N ALA A 619 -17.83 38.55 21.85
CA ALA A 619 -17.78 37.30 22.62
C ALA A 619 -16.79 36.28 22.04
N GLN A 620 -16.50 36.30 20.73
CA GLN A 620 -15.54 35.39 20.12
C GLN A 620 -14.09 35.72 20.54
N ALA A 621 -13.81 37.00 20.79
CA ALA A 621 -12.50 37.45 21.24
C ALA A 621 -12.12 36.94 22.64
N THR A 622 -13.09 36.44 23.43
CA THR A 622 -12.86 35.93 24.79
C THR A 622 -12.75 34.40 24.86
N LYS A 623 -12.93 33.68 23.74
CA LYS A 623 -12.76 32.22 23.63
C LYS A 623 -11.32 31.68 23.70
N PRO A 624 -10.25 32.45 23.43
CA PRO A 624 -8.90 31.94 23.63
C PRO A 624 -8.72 31.36 25.05
N PRO A 625 -7.95 30.27 25.20
CA PRO A 625 -7.57 29.76 26.50
C PRO A 625 -6.79 30.84 27.27
N SER A 626 -7.08 30.99 28.56
CA SER A 626 -6.32 31.90 29.42
C SER A 626 -4.89 31.39 29.61
N PRO A 627 -3.89 32.26 29.81
CA PRO A 627 -2.53 31.85 30.14
C PRO A 627 -2.46 30.98 31.40
N LEU A 628 -1.50 30.06 31.43
CA LEU A 628 -1.21 29.19 32.57
C LEU A 628 -0.07 29.81 33.39
N ALA A 629 -0.37 30.30 34.59
CA ALA A 629 0.62 30.90 35.48
C ALA A 629 1.22 29.83 36.39
N VAL A 630 2.52 29.54 36.24
CA VAL A 630 3.25 28.49 36.97
C VAL A 630 4.22 29.14 37.96
N GLN A 631 4.32 28.58 39.17
CA GLN A 631 5.20 29.07 40.23
C GLN A 631 5.93 27.89 40.89
N TRP A 632 7.17 28.12 41.29
CA TRP A 632 7.98 27.13 41.99
C TRP A 632 8.90 27.80 43.00
N THR A 633 9.22 27.07 44.05
CA THR A 633 10.28 27.45 44.98
C THR A 633 11.49 26.58 44.64
N ALA A 634 12.68 27.18 44.50
CA ALA A 634 13.88 26.38 44.36
C ALA A 634 13.99 25.43 45.56
N ALA A 635 14.45 24.21 45.31
CA ALA A 635 14.92 23.37 46.39
C ALA A 635 15.96 24.19 47.18
N VAL A 636 15.71 24.39 48.48
CA VAL A 636 16.73 24.93 49.37
C VAL A 636 17.89 23.96 49.23
N ALA A 637 19.03 24.44 48.72
CA ALA A 637 20.25 23.64 48.73
C ALA A 637 20.42 23.16 50.18
N PRO A 638 20.38 21.85 50.46
CA PRO A 638 20.64 21.39 51.81
C PRO A 638 21.99 21.99 52.20
N THR A 639 22.02 22.68 53.34
CA THR A 639 23.29 22.86 54.04
C THR A 639 23.73 21.45 54.35
N GLU A 640 24.69 20.94 53.56
CA GLU A 640 25.23 19.58 53.65
C GLU A 640 25.40 19.21 55.14
N PRO A 641 24.62 18.27 55.69
CA PRO A 641 25.07 17.58 56.87
C PRO A 641 26.26 16.76 56.42
N VAL A 642 27.42 17.03 56.99
CA VAL A 642 28.61 16.20 56.81
C VAL A 642 28.27 14.77 57.29
N GLY A 643 28.06 13.84 56.35
CA GLY A 643 27.86 12.39 56.55
C GLY A 643 26.52 11.90 55.96
N THR A 644 26.42 10.82 55.18
CA THR A 644 27.07 9.53 55.43
C THR A 644 26.94 8.53 54.25
N ALA A 645 27.63 8.75 53.12
CA ALA A 645 27.84 7.69 52.11
C ALA A 645 28.54 6.47 52.75
N GLY A 646 28.10 5.25 52.44
CA GLY A 646 28.69 4.00 52.95
C GLY A 646 30.09 3.72 52.38
N SER A 647 30.72 2.65 52.83
CA SER A 647 32.03 2.20 52.33
C SER A 647 32.17 0.68 52.42
N LEU A 648 33.01 0.09 51.57
CA LEU A 648 33.44 -1.30 51.65
C LEU A 648 34.90 -1.34 52.07
N VAL A 649 35.20 -2.07 53.14
CA VAL A 649 36.55 -2.28 53.66
C VAL A 649 36.91 -3.75 53.53
N TRP A 650 37.96 -4.03 52.76
CA TRP A 650 38.40 -5.39 52.51
C TRP A 650 39.91 -5.47 52.30
N GLY A 651 40.52 -6.51 52.85
CA GLY A 651 41.97 -6.72 52.79
C GLY A 651 42.44 -7.64 51.68
N PHE A 652 41.54 -8.19 50.86
CA PHE A 652 41.77 -9.34 49.98
C PHE A 652 42.18 -10.59 50.78
N LYS A 653 43.45 -10.67 51.21
CA LYS A 653 43.98 -11.72 52.11
C LYS A 653 45.22 -11.22 52.86
N ASP A 654 45.39 -11.61 54.12
CA ASP A 654 46.55 -11.18 54.94
C ASP A 654 47.91 -11.63 54.36
N SER A 655 47.98 -12.84 53.82
CA SER A 655 49.20 -13.35 53.16
C SER A 655 49.58 -12.53 51.93
N TRP A 656 48.60 -12.01 51.17
CA TRP A 656 48.85 -11.13 50.03
C TRP A 656 49.42 -9.78 50.48
N ARG A 657 48.82 -9.16 51.50
CA ARG A 657 49.34 -7.90 52.05
C ARG A 657 50.74 -8.05 52.63
N THR A 658 51.01 -9.17 53.30
CA THR A 658 52.35 -9.49 53.83
C THR A 658 53.37 -9.66 52.71
N TYR A 659 52.99 -10.34 51.62
CA TYR A 659 53.83 -10.47 50.42
C TYR A 659 54.16 -9.10 49.80
N LEU A 660 53.17 -8.22 49.62
CA LEU A 660 53.37 -6.86 49.10
C LEU A 660 54.37 -6.06 49.96
N LYS A 661 54.25 -6.13 51.30
CA LYS A 661 55.16 -5.46 52.24
C LYS A 661 56.57 -6.06 52.22
N MET A 662 56.68 -7.38 52.22
CA MET A 662 57.97 -8.10 52.24
C MET A 662 58.85 -7.74 51.05
N PHE A 663 58.24 -7.55 49.88
CA PHE A 663 58.96 -7.26 48.64
C PHE A 663 58.94 -5.78 48.24
N GLY A 664 58.40 -4.90 49.08
CA GLY A 664 58.37 -3.45 48.83
C GLY A 664 57.53 -3.06 47.61
N ALA A 665 56.41 -3.76 47.36
CA ALA A 665 55.49 -3.40 46.29
C ALA A 665 54.81 -2.05 46.57
N THR A 666 54.62 -1.27 45.51
CA THR A 666 53.85 -0.02 45.56
C THR A 666 52.36 -0.37 45.54
N VAL A 667 51.60 0.19 46.47
CA VAL A 667 50.14 0.06 46.52
C VAL A 667 49.54 1.45 46.32
N THR A 668 48.89 1.66 45.18
CA THR A 668 48.32 2.96 44.81
C THR A 668 46.81 2.86 44.83
N ALA A 669 46.13 3.72 45.58
CA ALA A 669 44.67 3.81 45.58
C ALA A 669 44.20 5.11 44.91
N ALA A 670 43.12 5.03 44.13
CA ALA A 670 42.55 6.17 43.40
C ALA A 670 41.02 6.09 43.27
N GLY A 671 40.39 7.16 42.78
CA GLY A 671 38.98 7.14 42.35
C GLY A 671 37.93 6.92 43.44
N GLY A 672 38.26 7.15 44.71
CA GLY A 672 37.39 6.88 45.86
C GLY A 672 37.87 5.73 46.76
N ALA A 673 38.96 5.05 46.38
CA ALA A 673 39.62 4.07 47.21
C ALA A 673 40.73 4.69 48.09
N THR A 674 40.96 4.12 49.27
CA THR A 674 42.09 4.45 50.16
C THR A 674 42.72 3.18 50.74
N VAL A 675 43.97 3.26 51.17
CA VAL A 675 44.69 2.18 51.88
C VAL A 675 44.83 2.56 53.35
N GLY A 676 44.28 1.74 54.25
CA GLY A 676 44.37 1.92 55.69
C GLY A 676 45.75 1.61 56.25
N ALA A 677 46.02 2.07 57.47
CA ALA A 677 47.28 1.80 58.17
C ALA A 677 47.52 0.30 58.46
N ASP A 678 46.45 -0.50 58.55
CA ASP A 678 46.49 -1.96 58.66
C ASP A 678 46.75 -2.66 57.30
N GLY A 679 46.77 -1.89 56.21
CA GLY A 679 46.95 -2.35 54.84
C GLY A 679 45.67 -2.79 54.14
N ARG A 680 44.49 -2.70 54.78
CA ARG A 680 43.21 -3.00 54.12
C ARG A 680 42.79 -1.86 53.20
N PHE A 681 41.96 -2.18 52.22
CA PHE A 681 41.49 -1.25 51.20
C PHE A 681 40.07 -0.79 51.56
N SER A 682 39.80 0.51 51.47
CA SER A 682 38.47 1.07 51.65
C SER A 682 37.99 1.68 50.34
N PHE A 683 36.79 1.35 49.89
CA PHE A 683 36.13 1.86 48.69
C PHE A 683 34.88 2.64 49.10
N SER A 684 34.72 3.88 48.63
CA SER A 684 33.51 4.66 48.92
C SER A 684 32.30 4.11 48.16
N GLN A 685 31.10 4.19 48.75
CA GLN A 685 29.85 3.89 48.06
C GLN A 685 29.75 4.73 46.78
N ALA A 686 29.40 4.07 45.68
CA ALA A 686 29.20 4.74 44.40
C ALA A 686 27.83 5.48 44.39
N PRO A 687 27.71 6.63 43.70
CA PRO A 687 26.41 7.27 43.45
C PRO A 687 25.40 6.29 42.84
N ALA A 688 24.12 6.46 43.18
CA ALA A 688 23.04 5.68 42.57
C ALA A 688 23.10 5.81 41.03
N GLY A 689 22.88 4.70 40.32
CA GLY A 689 22.98 4.66 38.86
C GLY A 689 24.40 4.62 38.27
N SER A 690 25.47 4.61 39.09
CA SER A 690 26.84 4.49 38.57
C SER A 690 27.03 3.17 37.79
N ALA A 691 27.39 3.29 36.51
CA ALA A 691 27.86 2.19 35.68
C ALA A 691 29.33 1.89 36.03
N GLY A 692 29.75 0.62 35.93
CA GLY A 692 31.18 0.27 35.97
C GLY A 692 31.95 0.93 34.82
N SER A 693 33.28 0.81 34.81
CA SER A 693 34.11 1.40 33.74
C SER A 693 33.59 0.94 32.36
N ALA A 694 33.32 1.90 31.48
CA ALA A 694 32.75 1.64 30.16
C ALA A 694 33.65 0.66 29.37
N GLY A 695 33.09 -0.47 28.94
CA GLY A 695 33.74 -1.39 27.98
C GLY A 695 33.94 -2.85 28.42
N LEU A 696 33.48 -3.27 29.60
CA LEU A 696 33.65 -4.65 30.07
C LEU A 696 32.29 -5.33 30.30
N ALA A 697 32.03 -6.38 29.52
CA ALA A 697 30.83 -7.21 29.66
C ALA A 697 30.91 -8.00 30.97
N ALA A 698 29.97 -7.76 31.89
CA ALA A 698 29.69 -8.68 32.97
C ALA A 698 29.08 -9.96 32.37
N THR A 699 29.48 -11.13 32.86
CA THR A 699 28.92 -12.45 32.45
C THR A 699 27.46 -12.62 32.88
N THR A 700 26.94 -11.70 33.69
CA THR A 700 25.53 -11.52 34.05
C THR A 700 25.21 -10.02 33.98
N GLY A 701 24.11 -9.62 33.34
CA GLY A 701 23.73 -8.22 33.15
C GLY A 701 23.64 -7.42 34.47
N PRO A 702 23.54 -6.08 34.42
CA PRO A 702 23.53 -5.26 35.63
C PRO A 702 22.33 -5.65 36.51
N ALA A 703 22.62 -6.23 37.68
CA ALA A 703 21.60 -6.53 38.68
C ALA A 703 20.93 -5.24 39.17
N ALA A 704 19.65 -5.33 39.53
CA ALA A 704 18.87 -4.22 40.09
C ALA A 704 19.59 -3.64 41.33
N GLU A 705 19.41 -2.33 41.55
CA GLU A 705 19.90 -1.66 42.76
C GLU A 705 19.30 -2.34 44.01
N TYR A 706 20.09 -2.40 45.09
CA TYR A 706 19.67 -3.06 46.32
C TYR A 706 18.39 -2.45 46.89
N ASP A 707 17.35 -3.28 47.02
CA ASP A 707 16.10 -2.91 47.65
C ASP A 707 16.11 -3.34 49.13
N PRO A 708 16.11 -2.39 50.08
CA PRO A 708 16.12 -2.71 51.51
C PRO A 708 14.83 -3.37 52.00
N ALA A 709 13.71 -3.26 51.27
CA ALA A 709 12.45 -3.88 51.65
C ALA A 709 12.44 -5.39 51.35
N THR A 710 13.10 -5.80 50.26
CA THR A 710 13.18 -7.20 49.84
C THR A 710 14.50 -7.87 50.23
N GLY A 711 15.54 -7.09 50.51
CA GLY A 711 16.89 -7.59 50.83
C GLY A 711 17.65 -8.12 49.61
N VAL A 712 17.18 -7.83 48.40
CA VAL A 712 17.70 -8.34 47.13
C VAL A 712 18.22 -7.18 46.28
N GLY A 713 19.29 -7.41 45.53
CA GLY A 713 19.89 -6.45 44.60
C GLY A 713 21.37 -6.16 44.90
N THR A 714 21.93 -5.13 44.28
CA THR A 714 23.39 -4.88 44.29
C THR A 714 23.78 -3.56 44.95
N LEU A 715 24.75 -3.65 45.86
CA LEU A 715 25.47 -2.54 46.47
C LEU A 715 26.76 -2.28 45.69
N LYS A 716 26.97 -1.02 45.26
CA LYS A 716 28.11 -0.64 44.43
C LYS A 716 29.08 0.28 45.17
N TYR A 717 30.37 -0.02 45.05
CA TYR A 717 31.45 0.81 45.57
C TYR A 717 32.39 1.21 44.43
N GLN A 718 33.06 2.34 44.58
CA GLN A 718 33.94 2.93 43.56
C GLN A 718 35.37 3.08 44.06
N GLY A 719 36.28 3.15 43.10
CA GLY A 719 37.71 3.35 43.32
C GLY A 719 38.52 2.14 42.91
N SER A 720 39.84 2.35 42.80
CA SER A 720 40.80 1.35 42.35
C SER A 720 41.96 1.23 43.31
N VAL A 721 42.50 0.02 43.43
CA VAL A 721 43.77 -0.27 44.10
C VAL A 721 44.66 -1.04 43.14
N ASP A 722 45.85 -0.52 42.93
CA ASP A 722 46.87 -1.03 42.00
C ASP A 722 48.10 -1.49 42.81
N PHE A 723 48.55 -2.71 42.54
CA PHE A 723 49.65 -3.40 43.21
C PHE A 723 50.80 -3.62 42.21
N ALA A 724 51.85 -2.82 42.30
CA ALA A 724 52.94 -2.85 41.33
C ALA A 724 54.30 -3.13 42.00
N ASN A 725 55.05 -4.09 41.45
CA ASN A 725 56.45 -4.33 41.80
C ASN A 725 57.24 -4.74 40.56
N ALA A 726 57.93 -3.78 39.94
CA ALA A 726 58.70 -4.01 38.73
C ALA A 726 59.81 -5.07 38.89
N SER A 727 60.39 -5.20 40.09
CA SER A 727 61.44 -6.18 40.38
C SER A 727 60.93 -7.62 40.53
N HIS A 728 59.65 -7.79 40.86
CA HIS A 728 58.99 -9.09 40.96
C HIS A 728 58.04 -9.37 39.78
N GLY A 729 58.04 -8.48 38.79
CA GLY A 729 57.38 -8.67 37.49
C GLY A 729 55.86 -8.70 37.55
N PHE A 730 55.23 -7.99 38.50
CA PHE A 730 53.77 -7.88 38.55
C PHE A 730 53.26 -6.44 38.68
N ASP A 731 52.11 -6.22 38.07
CA ASP A 731 51.26 -5.04 38.11
C ASP A 731 49.81 -5.54 38.04
N ILE A 732 49.14 -5.57 39.20
CA ILE A 732 47.81 -6.17 39.37
C ILE A 732 46.90 -5.15 40.04
N ALA A 733 45.69 -4.96 39.51
CA ALA A 733 44.72 -4.03 40.03
C ALA A 733 43.38 -4.69 40.34
N LEU A 734 42.66 -4.07 41.29
CA LEU A 734 41.28 -4.35 41.64
C LEU A 734 40.51 -3.03 41.71
N GLN A 735 39.36 -2.93 41.06
CA GLN A 735 38.52 -1.73 41.09
C GLN A 735 37.02 -2.03 41.15
N ASN A 736 36.27 -1.02 41.62
CA ASN A 736 34.82 -0.97 41.61
C ASN A 736 34.13 -2.23 42.15
N PRO A 737 34.40 -2.63 43.42
CA PRO A 737 33.81 -3.83 43.98
C PRO A 737 32.30 -3.68 44.21
N TRP A 738 31.54 -4.72 43.91
CA TRP A 738 30.09 -4.79 44.09
C TRP A 738 29.72 -5.98 44.98
N VAL A 739 28.72 -5.80 45.83
CA VAL A 739 28.13 -6.87 46.63
C VAL A 739 26.70 -7.11 46.15
N THR A 740 26.42 -8.29 45.64
CA THR A 740 25.10 -8.66 45.10
C THR A 740 24.42 -9.67 46.02
N PHE A 741 23.19 -9.34 46.45
CA PHE A 741 22.29 -10.20 47.20
C PHE A 741 21.28 -10.82 46.23
N ALA A 742 21.40 -12.12 45.98
CA ALA A 742 20.48 -12.85 45.12
C ALA A 742 19.21 -13.26 45.88
N ALA A 743 18.11 -13.46 45.14
CA ALA A 743 16.83 -13.85 45.72
C ALA A 743 16.83 -15.24 46.38
N ASP A 744 17.80 -16.10 46.04
CA ASP A 744 18.01 -17.40 46.67
C ASP A 744 18.82 -17.33 47.98
N GLY A 745 19.20 -16.12 48.41
CA GLY A 745 19.98 -15.88 49.63
C GLY A 745 21.50 -15.88 49.43
N THR A 746 21.99 -16.12 48.21
CA THR A 746 23.43 -16.08 47.90
C THR A 746 23.96 -14.64 47.91
N VAL A 747 25.12 -14.40 48.54
CA VAL A 747 25.80 -13.09 48.52
C VAL A 747 27.14 -13.20 47.81
N VAL A 748 27.33 -12.41 46.76
CA VAL A 748 28.55 -12.46 45.92
C VAL A 748 29.24 -11.11 45.91
N LEU A 749 30.55 -11.11 46.18
CA LEU A 749 31.45 -10.00 45.97
C LEU A 749 32.09 -10.13 44.59
N SER A 750 31.82 -9.19 43.68
CA SER A 750 32.46 -9.08 42.37
C SER A 750 33.33 -7.82 42.29
N ALA A 751 34.34 -7.82 41.43
CA ALA A 751 35.17 -6.64 41.15
C ALA A 751 35.78 -6.73 39.75
N GLU A 752 36.22 -5.59 39.22
CA GLU A 752 37.06 -5.55 38.02
C GLU A 752 38.52 -5.79 38.42
N THR A 753 39.12 -6.86 37.90
CA THR A 753 40.49 -7.28 38.22
C THR A 753 41.34 -7.36 36.96
N SER A 754 42.66 -7.15 37.07
CA SER A 754 43.57 -7.27 35.92
C SER A 754 43.39 -8.57 35.13
N THR A 755 43.50 -8.50 33.81
CA THR A 755 43.40 -9.69 32.93
C THR A 755 44.66 -10.54 32.91
N SER A 756 45.80 -9.98 33.32
CA SER A 756 47.04 -10.71 33.56
C SER A 756 47.78 -10.12 34.77
N ASP A 757 48.88 -10.76 35.17
CA ASP A 757 49.67 -10.35 36.33
C ASP A 757 50.48 -9.05 36.11
N THR A 758 50.42 -8.44 34.92
CA THR A 758 51.36 -7.37 34.51
C THR A 758 50.70 -6.15 33.88
N VAL A 759 49.36 -6.09 33.86
CA VAL A 759 48.62 -5.05 33.12
C VAL A 759 48.04 -3.97 34.01
N GLY A 760 48.03 -4.16 35.34
CA GLY A 760 47.45 -3.21 36.29
C GLY A 760 46.05 -2.78 35.86
N LEU A 761 45.81 -1.47 35.87
CA LEU A 761 44.54 -0.86 35.42
C LEU A 761 44.36 -0.80 33.90
N SER A 762 45.37 -1.14 33.09
CA SER A 762 45.30 -0.98 31.63
C SER A 762 44.43 -2.03 30.93
N SER A 763 44.17 -3.17 31.59
CA SER A 763 43.25 -4.20 31.10
C SER A 763 42.62 -4.95 32.27
N LEU A 764 41.30 -4.84 32.40
CA LEU A 764 40.54 -5.39 33.51
C LEU A 764 39.42 -6.29 32.98
N ALA A 765 38.89 -7.18 33.81
CA ALA A 765 37.63 -7.87 33.59
C ALA A 765 36.87 -8.00 34.91
N ARG A 766 35.54 -7.90 34.87
CA ARG A 766 34.72 -8.12 36.06
C ARG A 766 34.56 -9.62 36.30
N ILE A 767 34.93 -10.05 37.49
CA ILE A 767 34.78 -11.43 37.94
C ILE A 767 34.05 -11.48 39.28
N ASP A 768 33.41 -12.61 39.56
CA ASP A 768 33.01 -12.95 40.92
C ASP A 768 34.27 -13.31 41.69
N VAL A 769 34.58 -12.51 42.70
CA VAL A 769 35.82 -12.63 43.47
C VAL A 769 35.62 -13.56 44.65
N ALA A 770 34.50 -13.44 45.37
CA ALA A 770 34.20 -14.29 46.52
C ALA A 770 32.70 -14.44 46.76
N THR A 771 32.31 -15.57 47.35
CA THR A 771 30.98 -15.75 47.94
C THR A 771 31.08 -15.45 49.44
N LEU A 772 30.18 -14.62 49.96
CA LEU A 772 30.14 -14.19 51.35
C LEU A 772 29.09 -14.98 52.13
N ALA A 773 29.41 -15.34 53.36
CA ALA A 773 28.51 -15.98 54.32
C ALA A 773 28.07 -14.97 55.38
N ASP A 774 26.85 -15.16 55.89
CA ASP A 774 26.12 -14.24 56.78
C ASP A 774 25.73 -12.93 56.08
N SER A 775 24.46 -12.75 55.77
CA SER A 775 23.91 -11.54 55.14
C SER A 775 23.22 -10.61 56.13
N SER A 776 23.39 -10.85 57.44
CA SER A 776 22.78 -10.00 58.46
C SER A 776 23.42 -8.61 58.50
N SER A 777 22.59 -7.59 58.71
CA SER A 777 23.03 -6.21 58.89
C SER A 777 22.46 -5.60 60.16
N THR A 778 23.16 -4.59 60.65
CA THR A 778 22.68 -3.67 61.69
C THR A 778 22.59 -2.27 61.12
N THR A 779 21.74 -1.41 61.69
CA THR A 779 21.72 0.01 61.32
C THR A 779 22.61 0.82 62.27
N ASP A 780 23.52 1.64 61.74
CA ASP A 780 24.36 2.51 62.56
C ASP A 780 23.64 3.80 63.01
N ALA A 781 24.30 4.59 63.87
CA ALA A 781 23.77 5.86 64.36
C ALA A 781 23.51 6.91 63.26
N ASN A 782 24.03 6.69 62.04
CA ASN A 782 23.83 7.55 60.88
C ASN A 782 22.82 6.97 59.88
N GLY A 783 22.06 5.93 60.27
CA GLY A 783 21.04 5.31 59.43
C GLY A 783 21.58 4.44 58.31
N ARG A 784 22.89 4.10 58.30
CA ARG A 784 23.46 3.19 57.31
C ARG A 784 23.19 1.74 57.68
N LEU A 785 22.93 0.89 56.70
CA LEU A 785 23.06 -0.56 56.87
C LEU A 785 24.54 -0.91 56.99
N VAL A 786 24.92 -1.72 57.98
CA VAL A 786 26.29 -2.13 58.26
C VAL A 786 26.37 -3.65 58.36
N PHE A 787 27.23 -4.22 57.54
CA PHE A 787 27.57 -5.62 57.44
C PHE A 787 29.02 -5.77 57.90
N SER A 788 29.24 -6.47 59.01
CA SER A 788 30.54 -6.46 59.69
C SER A 788 31.20 -7.84 59.70
N ASN A 789 32.43 -7.92 59.19
CA ASN A 789 33.30 -9.09 59.24
C ASN A 789 32.71 -10.35 58.62
N LEU A 790 32.05 -10.21 57.46
CA LEU A 790 31.48 -11.33 56.74
C LEU A 790 32.61 -12.26 56.28
N SER A 791 32.54 -13.52 56.67
CA SER A 791 33.46 -14.54 56.16
C SER A 791 33.16 -14.81 54.69
N GLY A 792 34.19 -14.97 53.87
CA GLY A 792 34.02 -15.30 52.45
C GLY A 792 34.94 -16.42 51.99
N ILE A 793 34.56 -17.07 50.90
CA ILE A 793 35.39 -18.03 50.16
C ILE A 793 35.64 -17.44 48.78
N PHE A 794 36.90 -17.35 48.37
CA PHE A 794 37.27 -16.93 47.02
C PHE A 794 36.67 -17.86 45.96
N SER A 795 36.32 -17.30 44.80
CA SER A 795 35.83 -18.05 43.65
C SER A 795 36.80 -19.17 43.24
N SER A 796 36.26 -20.27 42.70
CA SER A 796 37.07 -21.33 42.09
C SER A 796 37.80 -20.86 40.83
N VAL A 797 37.42 -19.71 40.29
CA VAL A 797 38.09 -19.04 39.17
C VAL A 797 38.46 -17.64 39.62
N LEU A 798 39.74 -17.43 39.92
CA LEU A 798 40.31 -16.11 40.22
C LEU A 798 41.24 -15.67 39.09
N GLN A 799 41.17 -14.37 38.78
CA GLN A 799 42.00 -13.67 37.81
C GLN A 799 42.62 -12.43 38.50
N PRO A 800 43.87 -12.06 38.20
CA PRO A 800 44.80 -12.70 37.27
C PRO A 800 45.45 -13.98 37.84
N GLY A 801 46.23 -14.67 37.01
CA GLY A 801 46.80 -16.00 37.30
C GLY A 801 47.63 -16.08 38.59
N GLY A 802 48.27 -14.99 38.99
CA GLY A 802 49.02 -14.83 40.23
C GLY A 802 48.17 -14.94 41.50
N TRP A 803 46.84 -14.90 41.39
CA TRP A 803 45.91 -15.16 42.49
C TRP A 803 45.36 -16.57 42.53
N SER A 804 45.77 -17.46 41.61
CA SER A 804 45.30 -18.85 41.54
C SER A 804 45.47 -19.62 42.85
N GLN A 805 46.54 -19.36 43.62
CA GLN A 805 46.77 -19.96 44.94
C GLN A 805 45.72 -19.62 46.00
N TYR A 806 44.85 -18.64 45.74
CA TYR A 806 43.76 -18.24 46.61
C TYR A 806 42.39 -18.76 46.14
N GLN A 807 42.31 -19.52 45.04
CA GLN A 807 41.04 -20.08 44.59
C GLN A 807 40.46 -21.01 45.65
N SER A 808 39.15 -20.87 45.93
CA SER A 808 38.43 -21.69 46.90
C SER A 808 38.97 -21.68 48.34
N VAL A 809 39.84 -20.73 48.70
CA VAL A 809 40.26 -20.53 50.10
C VAL A 809 39.52 -19.36 50.74
N ALA A 810 39.51 -19.32 52.08
CA ALA A 810 38.90 -18.21 52.81
C ALA A 810 39.56 -16.87 52.48
N THR A 811 38.73 -15.84 52.23
CA THR A 811 39.17 -14.45 52.10
C THR A 811 39.44 -13.85 53.48
N ASP A 812 40.10 -12.69 53.53
CA ASP A 812 39.95 -11.85 54.72
C ASP A 812 38.48 -11.42 54.88
N PRO A 813 37.97 -11.26 56.11
CA PRO A 813 36.60 -10.81 56.33
C PRO A 813 36.30 -9.50 55.61
N VAL A 814 35.10 -9.43 55.02
CA VAL A 814 34.62 -8.25 54.29
C VAL A 814 33.68 -7.48 55.20
N SER A 815 33.90 -6.17 55.36
CA SER A 815 32.96 -5.29 56.07
C SER A 815 32.50 -4.21 55.12
N PHE A 816 31.21 -3.92 55.08
CA PHE A 816 30.70 -2.84 54.26
C PHE A 816 29.48 -2.16 54.88
N SER A 817 29.26 -0.92 54.49
CA SER A 817 28.09 -0.13 54.85
C SER A 817 27.46 0.49 53.63
N TYR A 818 26.16 0.75 53.72
CA TYR A 818 25.37 1.39 52.67
C TYR A 818 24.50 2.47 53.27
N GLY A 819 24.72 3.70 52.82
CA GLY A 819 23.82 4.82 53.08
C GLY A 819 22.59 4.67 52.20
N LEU A 820 21.42 4.58 52.82
CA LEU A 820 20.15 4.64 52.12
C LEU A 820 20.01 6.05 51.56
N ASN A 821 20.16 6.22 50.25
CA ASN A 821 19.83 7.47 49.56
C ASN A 821 18.30 7.58 49.42
N ALA A 822 17.62 7.60 50.56
CA ALA A 822 16.23 7.98 50.71
C ALA A 822 16.09 8.56 52.12
N PRO A 823 15.33 9.66 52.31
CA PRO A 823 14.98 10.07 53.65
C PRO A 823 14.21 8.92 54.29
N VAL A 824 14.80 8.28 55.32
CA VAL A 824 13.98 7.61 56.31
C VAL A 824 13.16 8.74 56.94
N VAL A 825 11.91 8.88 56.50
CA VAL A 825 10.92 9.65 57.22
C VAL A 825 10.70 8.88 58.52
N VAL A 826 11.52 9.18 59.52
CA VAL A 826 11.12 8.98 60.91
C VAL A 826 9.95 9.94 61.07
N VAL A 827 8.73 9.45 60.94
CA VAL A 827 7.54 10.20 61.32
C VAL A 827 7.72 10.52 62.80
N PRO A 828 7.98 11.78 63.20
CA PRO A 828 7.93 12.12 64.62
C PRO A 828 6.49 11.87 65.08
N PRO A 829 6.25 11.43 66.33
CA PRO A 829 4.89 11.19 66.81
C PRO A 829 4.10 12.49 66.61
N VAL A 830 3.13 12.44 65.69
CA VAL A 830 2.21 13.54 65.45
C VAL A 830 1.39 13.68 66.71
N VAL A 831 1.68 14.75 67.46
CA VAL A 831 0.79 15.24 68.50
C VAL A 831 -0.47 15.70 67.77
N THR A 832 -1.49 14.85 67.80
CA THR A 832 -2.82 15.17 67.31
C THR A 832 -3.43 16.22 68.26
N PRO A 833 -3.82 17.41 67.79
CA PRO A 833 -4.71 18.25 68.58
C PRO A 833 -6.06 17.52 68.74
N PRO A 834 -6.67 17.53 69.94
CA PRO A 834 -7.87 16.77 70.19
C PRO A 834 -9.06 17.44 69.51
N LEU A 835 -9.62 16.77 68.50
CA LEU A 835 -10.96 17.06 68.00
C LEU A 835 -11.82 15.81 68.10
N THR A 836 -12.92 15.99 68.81
CA THR A 836 -13.93 15.02 69.22
C THR A 836 -14.53 14.26 68.05
N VAL A 837 -14.53 12.94 68.16
CA VAL A 837 -15.26 11.98 67.32
C VAL A 837 -16.76 12.08 67.62
N PRO A 838 -17.65 12.31 66.63
CA PRO A 838 -18.98 11.73 66.67
C PRO A 838 -18.86 10.27 66.22
N THR A 839 -19.28 9.40 67.13
CA THR A 839 -19.40 7.95 67.03
C THR A 839 -20.02 7.44 65.73
N ALA A 840 -19.44 6.31 65.27
CA ALA A 840 -20.02 5.19 64.51
C ALA A 840 -20.88 5.48 63.26
N PRO A 841 -20.65 4.77 62.13
CA PRO A 841 -21.46 4.93 60.93
C PRO A 841 -22.88 4.41 61.19
N THR A 842 -23.86 5.32 61.11
CA THR A 842 -25.28 4.99 61.00
C THR A 842 -25.51 4.19 59.70
N PRO A 843 -26.36 3.15 59.68
CA PRO A 843 -26.67 2.41 58.46
C PRO A 843 -27.26 3.35 57.40
N LEU A 844 -26.81 3.22 56.15
CA LEU A 844 -27.31 4.00 55.01
C LEU A 844 -28.82 3.82 54.85
N GLN A 845 -29.54 4.95 54.89
CA GLN A 845 -30.98 5.00 54.64
C GLN A 845 -31.24 5.05 53.12
N PRO A 846 -32.28 4.37 52.58
CA PRO A 846 -32.61 4.48 51.17
C PRO A 846 -33.22 5.84 50.85
N VAL A 847 -32.76 6.47 49.75
CA VAL A 847 -33.37 7.68 49.20
C VAL A 847 -34.65 7.29 48.45
N LEU A 848 -35.79 7.85 48.87
CA LEU A 848 -37.07 7.73 48.16
C LEU A 848 -37.16 8.83 47.10
N THR A 849 -37.53 8.48 45.87
CA THR A 849 -38.07 9.44 44.90
C THR A 849 -39.49 9.85 45.31
N GLY A 850 -39.98 10.98 44.78
CA GLY A 850 -41.28 11.59 45.10
C GLY A 850 -42.54 10.75 44.82
N ASP A 851 -42.39 9.47 44.51
CA ASP A 851 -43.44 8.46 44.30
C ASP A 851 -43.28 7.18 45.15
N GLY A 852 -42.26 7.11 46.01
CA GLY A 852 -42.10 6.03 47.00
C GLY A 852 -41.43 4.75 46.51
N THR A 853 -40.72 4.76 45.38
CA THR A 853 -39.90 3.61 44.94
C THR A 853 -38.41 3.78 45.25
N VAL A 854 -37.77 2.70 45.73
CA VAL A 854 -36.32 2.65 46.03
C VAL A 854 -35.59 2.15 44.78
N VAL A 855 -34.75 3.00 44.16
CA VAL A 855 -33.91 2.63 43.01
C VAL A 855 -32.46 2.48 43.50
N ALA A 856 -31.86 1.31 43.25
CA ALA A 856 -30.46 1.04 43.56
C ALA A 856 -29.52 1.88 42.69
N ALA A 857 -28.38 2.31 43.26
CA ALA A 857 -27.36 3.07 42.55
C ALA A 857 -26.84 2.30 41.30
N PRO A 858 -26.63 2.98 40.15
CA PRO A 858 -26.16 2.31 38.94
C PRO A 858 -24.70 1.85 39.12
N VAL A 859 -24.49 0.54 38.97
CA VAL A 859 -23.16 -0.08 38.91
C VAL A 859 -22.50 0.33 37.59
N GLN A 860 -21.32 0.94 37.67
CA GLN A 860 -20.48 1.27 36.51
C GLN A 860 -20.14 -0.02 35.71
N PRO A 861 -20.16 -0.02 34.36
CA PRO A 861 -19.82 -1.21 33.61
C PRO A 861 -18.33 -1.52 33.76
N VAL A 862 -18.04 -2.54 34.57
CA VAL A 862 -16.69 -3.11 34.72
C VAL A 862 -16.30 -3.74 33.38
N CYS A 863 -15.08 -3.51 32.90
CA CYS A 863 -14.55 -4.25 31.75
C CYS A 863 -14.55 -5.75 32.08
N VAL A 864 -15.29 -6.54 31.30
CA VAL A 864 -15.42 -7.98 31.51
C VAL A 864 -14.64 -8.73 30.43
N ALA A 865 -13.65 -9.49 30.87
CA ALA A 865 -12.99 -10.52 30.07
C ALA A 865 -13.55 -11.91 30.43
N GLN A 866 -13.12 -12.94 29.72
CA GLN A 866 -13.40 -14.34 30.06
C GLN A 866 -12.10 -15.04 30.40
N VAL A 867 -12.14 -15.89 31.43
CA VAL A 867 -10.99 -16.73 31.79
C VAL A 867 -10.75 -17.74 30.67
N VAL A 868 -9.52 -17.82 30.19
CA VAL A 868 -9.06 -18.85 29.25
C VAL A 868 -8.42 -19.97 30.06
N SER A 869 -8.89 -21.20 29.85
CA SER A 869 -8.31 -22.40 30.45
C SER A 869 -8.33 -23.56 29.45
N GLY A 870 -7.23 -24.32 29.37
CA GLY A 870 -7.11 -25.44 28.45
C GLY A 870 -6.91 -25.04 26.98
N ALA A 871 -6.30 -23.87 26.73
CA ALA A 871 -5.99 -23.44 25.38
C ALA A 871 -4.93 -24.32 24.71
N THR A 872 -4.92 -24.34 23.38
CA THR A 872 -3.92 -25.02 22.55
C THR A 872 -3.29 -24.05 21.56
N LEU A 873 -1.97 -24.13 21.39
CA LEU A 873 -1.20 -23.44 20.35
C LEU A 873 -0.47 -24.51 19.52
N THR A 874 -0.66 -24.51 18.20
CA THR A 874 0.10 -25.35 17.26
C THR A 874 0.88 -24.48 16.31
N TRP A 875 2.19 -24.70 16.23
CA TRP A 875 3.09 -23.91 15.38
C TRP A 875 4.33 -24.73 14.97
N GLY A 876 4.69 -24.68 13.69
CA GLY A 876 5.84 -25.42 13.13
C GLY A 876 7.19 -24.72 13.30
N VAL A 877 7.22 -23.51 13.86
CA VAL A 877 8.37 -22.59 13.84
C VAL A 877 8.69 -22.16 12.40
N LYS A 878 9.37 -23.03 11.65
CA LYS A 878 9.63 -22.88 10.22
C LYS A 878 10.03 -24.23 9.65
N GLN A 879 9.28 -24.77 8.69
CA GLN A 879 9.52 -26.10 8.14
C GLN A 879 10.95 -26.27 7.59
N SER A 880 11.49 -25.25 6.93
CA SER A 880 12.86 -25.27 6.40
C SER A 880 13.92 -25.30 7.51
N PHE A 881 13.64 -24.69 8.67
CA PHE A 881 14.54 -24.71 9.82
C PHE A 881 14.52 -26.09 10.50
N VAL A 882 13.33 -26.65 10.73
CA VAL A 882 13.17 -28.02 11.25
C VAL A 882 13.89 -29.03 10.36
N SER A 883 13.69 -28.94 9.04
CA SER A 883 14.37 -29.80 8.05
C SER A 883 15.89 -29.61 8.04
N TYR A 884 16.37 -28.39 8.26
CA TYR A 884 17.80 -28.11 8.37
C TYR A 884 18.40 -28.77 9.61
N ILE A 885 17.73 -28.65 10.77
CA ILE A 885 18.16 -29.25 12.03
C ILE A 885 18.27 -30.77 11.91
N THR A 886 17.25 -31.45 11.41
CA THR A 886 17.26 -32.92 11.26
C THR A 886 18.00 -33.41 10.02
N GLY A 887 18.40 -32.49 9.13
CA GLY A 887 19.03 -32.77 7.86
C GLY A 887 20.53 -33.08 7.96
N PRO A 888 21.16 -33.43 6.81
CA PRO A 888 22.55 -33.88 6.78
C PRO A 888 23.58 -32.78 7.09
N ILE A 889 23.16 -31.51 7.11
CA ILE A 889 24.04 -30.35 7.35
C ILE A 889 24.17 -30.10 8.86
N ALA A 890 23.08 -29.76 9.54
CA ALA A 890 23.15 -29.48 10.99
C ALA A 890 23.34 -30.77 11.81
N LYS A 891 22.88 -31.92 11.31
CA LYS A 891 22.95 -33.23 12.00
C LYS A 891 22.51 -33.12 13.46
N GLY A 892 21.44 -32.39 13.65
CA GLY A 892 20.92 -31.94 14.92
C GLY A 892 19.83 -32.84 15.48
N ALA A 893 19.28 -32.41 16.62
CA ALA A 893 18.16 -33.05 17.28
C ALA A 893 17.16 -32.02 17.78
N ILE A 894 15.90 -32.45 17.88
CA ILE A 894 14.80 -31.66 18.42
C ILE A 894 14.29 -32.38 19.67
N ALA A 895 14.36 -31.73 20.81
CA ALA A 895 13.80 -32.21 22.07
C ALA A 895 12.59 -31.35 22.46
N THR A 896 11.58 -31.97 23.06
CA THR A 896 10.38 -31.28 23.55
C THR A 896 10.16 -31.59 25.03
N SER A 897 9.63 -30.61 25.76
CA SER A 897 9.25 -30.76 27.17
C SER A 897 7.91 -30.09 27.39
N GLY A 898 6.87 -30.85 27.77
CA GLY A 898 5.51 -30.32 27.90
C GLY A 898 4.85 -29.90 26.57
N VAL A 899 5.43 -30.31 25.44
CA VAL A 899 4.98 -30.00 24.08
C VAL A 899 4.86 -31.31 23.31
N SER A 900 3.77 -31.48 22.56
CA SER A 900 3.63 -32.64 21.66
C SER A 900 4.20 -32.32 20.28
N ALA A 901 4.95 -33.24 19.68
CA ALA A 901 5.52 -33.10 18.34
C ALA A 901 4.77 -34.00 17.33
N GLY A 902 4.44 -33.44 16.16
CA GLY A 902 3.80 -34.09 15.01
C GLY A 902 4.13 -33.34 13.72
N ASP A 903 3.13 -32.94 12.93
CA ASP A 903 3.30 -32.03 11.77
C ASP A 903 3.68 -30.58 12.17
N GLY A 904 3.83 -30.34 13.47
CA GLY A 904 4.29 -29.12 14.11
C GLY A 904 4.46 -29.35 15.61
N PHE A 905 4.62 -28.28 16.39
CA PHE A 905 4.70 -28.34 17.84
C PHE A 905 3.38 -27.87 18.46
N THR A 906 2.78 -28.68 19.31
CA THR A 906 1.52 -28.37 20.00
C THR A 906 1.75 -28.18 21.49
N TRP A 907 1.60 -26.93 21.94
CA TRP A 907 1.51 -26.54 23.34
C TRP A 907 0.05 -26.65 23.79
N SER A 908 -0.19 -27.28 24.94
CA SER A 908 -1.53 -27.51 25.49
C SER A 908 -1.63 -26.99 26.92
N GLY A 909 -2.85 -26.86 27.43
CA GLY A 909 -3.08 -26.38 28.81
C GLY A 909 -2.86 -24.89 28.99
N GLY A 910 -2.92 -24.09 27.91
CA GLY A 910 -2.72 -22.65 27.99
C GLY A 910 -3.79 -21.96 28.84
N THR A 911 -3.39 -20.95 29.59
CA THR A 911 -4.25 -20.18 30.48
C THR A 911 -4.11 -18.69 30.24
N GLY A 912 -5.16 -17.92 30.55
CA GLY A 912 -5.11 -16.49 30.36
C GLY A 912 -6.46 -15.80 30.53
N THR A 913 -6.57 -14.63 29.92
CA THR A 913 -7.80 -13.83 29.88
C THR A 913 -8.02 -13.34 28.45
N PHE A 914 -9.28 -13.36 27.99
CA PHE A 914 -9.65 -12.84 26.68
C PHE A 914 -10.95 -12.04 26.77
N ASN A 915 -10.88 -10.79 26.33
CA ASN A 915 -12.01 -9.90 26.18
C ASN A 915 -12.49 -10.00 24.72
N ALA A 916 -13.62 -10.66 24.53
CA ALA A 916 -14.20 -10.89 23.20
C ALA A 916 -14.73 -9.61 22.55
N SER A 917 -15.19 -8.62 23.33
CA SER A 917 -15.70 -7.36 22.76
C SER A 917 -14.60 -6.47 22.21
N ASP A 918 -13.45 -6.43 22.88
CA ASP A 918 -12.29 -5.63 22.43
C ASP A 918 -11.28 -6.44 21.60
N SER A 919 -11.51 -7.76 21.46
CA SER A 919 -10.59 -8.71 20.83
C SER A 919 -9.17 -8.58 21.36
N ARG A 920 -9.03 -8.69 22.69
CA ARG A 920 -7.77 -8.48 23.43
C ARG A 920 -7.55 -9.52 24.50
N GLY A 921 -6.31 -9.89 24.74
CA GLY A 921 -5.99 -10.85 25.79
C GLY A 921 -4.57 -11.37 25.73
N LEU A 922 -4.21 -12.19 26.70
CA LEU A 922 -2.96 -12.93 26.74
C LEU A 922 -3.28 -14.38 27.02
N VAL A 923 -2.76 -15.29 26.19
CA VAL A 923 -2.79 -16.73 26.45
C VAL A 923 -1.36 -17.22 26.62
N SER A 924 -1.03 -17.72 27.81
CA SER A 924 0.30 -18.21 28.14
C SER A 924 0.32 -19.73 28.19
N PHE A 925 1.39 -20.31 27.68
CA PHE A 925 1.65 -21.75 27.67
C PHE A 925 2.95 -22.04 28.41
N GLY A 926 3.02 -23.18 29.09
CA GLY A 926 4.29 -23.73 29.57
C GLY A 926 4.91 -24.66 28.53
N GLY A 927 6.10 -25.18 28.80
CA GLY A 927 6.79 -26.16 27.95
C GLY A 927 7.74 -25.53 26.94
N SER A 928 8.59 -26.35 26.33
CA SER A 928 9.67 -25.91 25.45
C SER A 928 9.94 -26.85 24.28
N VAL A 929 10.51 -26.27 23.22
CA VAL A 929 11.12 -26.97 22.09
C VAL A 929 12.57 -26.55 22.02
N HIS A 930 13.47 -27.52 21.95
CA HIS A 930 14.92 -27.33 21.99
C HIS A 930 15.56 -27.94 20.75
N PHE A 931 16.19 -27.09 19.94
CA PHE A 931 16.87 -27.43 18.70
C PHE A 931 18.38 -27.39 18.93
N THR A 932 19.05 -28.50 18.66
CA THR A 932 20.52 -28.57 18.69
C THR A 932 21.05 -28.95 17.32
N GLY A 933 22.22 -28.47 16.93
CA GLY A 933 22.85 -28.77 15.65
C GLY A 933 24.34 -28.42 15.66
N HIS A 934 25.09 -28.89 14.66
CA HIS A 934 26.53 -28.66 14.52
C HIS A 934 27.32 -29.03 15.78
N ALA A 935 27.06 -30.23 16.32
CA ALA A 935 27.70 -30.72 17.55
C ALA A 935 27.58 -29.75 18.75
N GLY A 936 26.44 -29.05 18.88
CA GLY A 936 26.16 -28.12 19.97
C GLY A 936 26.67 -26.69 19.73
N ALA A 937 27.10 -26.37 18.52
CA ALA A 937 27.38 -25.00 18.11
C ALA A 937 26.09 -24.21 17.82
N LEU A 938 25.05 -24.88 17.29
CA LEU A 938 23.68 -24.38 17.28
C LEU A 938 22.93 -24.98 18.46
N ASP A 939 22.39 -24.13 19.32
CA ASP A 939 21.60 -24.53 20.48
C ASP A 939 20.51 -23.48 20.70
N LEU A 940 19.26 -23.77 20.33
CA LEU A 940 18.13 -22.86 20.40
C LEU A 940 16.98 -23.51 21.17
N ALA A 941 16.65 -22.99 22.34
CA ALA A 941 15.44 -23.33 23.08
C ALA A 941 14.40 -22.21 22.95
N ILE A 942 13.18 -22.58 22.57
CA ILE A 942 11.99 -21.73 22.60
C ILE A 942 11.07 -22.29 23.67
N ALA A 943 10.88 -21.55 24.75
CA ALA A 943 10.12 -21.97 25.92
C ALA A 943 9.00 -20.98 26.24
N ASN A 944 7.97 -21.49 26.92
CA ASN A 944 6.86 -20.75 27.48
C ASN A 944 6.25 -19.70 26.51
N PRO A 945 5.70 -20.10 25.35
CA PRO A 945 5.13 -19.13 24.43
C PRO A 945 3.91 -18.43 25.04
N ARG A 946 3.77 -17.14 24.76
CA ARG A 946 2.62 -16.32 25.10
C ARG A 946 2.09 -15.61 23.85
N VAL A 947 0.82 -15.81 23.54
CA VAL A 947 0.15 -15.13 22.44
C VAL A 947 -0.58 -13.92 23.00
N GLN A 948 -0.06 -12.73 22.71
CA GLN A 948 -0.65 -11.46 23.12
C GLN A 948 -1.51 -10.93 21.97
N ILE A 949 -2.83 -10.96 22.17
CA ILE A 949 -3.82 -10.46 21.20
C ILE A 949 -4.01 -8.97 21.46
N LEU A 950 -3.65 -8.15 20.46
CA LEU A 950 -3.62 -6.69 20.56
C LEU A 950 -4.89 -6.05 20.01
N SER A 951 -5.52 -6.70 19.03
CA SER A 951 -6.77 -6.30 18.39
C SER A 951 -7.39 -7.49 17.64
N ALA A 952 -8.55 -7.26 17.02
CA ALA A 952 -9.20 -8.25 16.14
C ALA A 952 -8.33 -8.73 14.97
N SER A 953 -7.35 -7.94 14.53
CA SER A 953 -6.52 -8.25 13.35
C SER A 953 -5.04 -8.45 13.66
N SER A 954 -4.59 -8.30 14.92
CA SER A 954 -3.16 -8.37 15.25
C SER A 954 -2.86 -9.03 16.59
N ALA A 955 -1.82 -9.85 16.61
CA ALA A 955 -1.23 -10.43 17.81
C ALA A 955 0.30 -10.53 17.70
N VAL A 956 0.97 -10.76 18.83
CA VAL A 956 2.42 -11.01 18.91
C VAL A 956 2.66 -12.31 19.66
N LEU A 957 3.53 -13.16 19.12
CA LEU A 957 4.08 -14.33 19.80
C LEU A 957 5.31 -13.92 20.58
N VAL A 958 5.23 -14.00 21.91
CA VAL A 958 6.35 -13.77 22.83
C VAL A 958 6.81 -15.13 23.37
N ALA A 959 8.11 -15.37 23.48
CA ALA A 959 8.64 -16.61 24.07
C ALA A 959 9.93 -16.36 24.84
N ASP A 960 10.24 -17.23 25.80
CA ASP A 960 11.54 -17.27 26.45
C ASP A 960 12.51 -18.01 25.54
N VAL A 961 13.54 -17.33 25.06
CA VAL A 961 14.48 -17.86 24.09
C VAL A 961 15.89 -17.91 24.67
N ALA A 962 16.50 -19.09 24.64
CA ALA A 962 17.92 -19.28 24.87
C ALA A 962 18.56 -19.79 23.58
N SER A 963 19.46 -19.01 22.99
CA SER A 963 20.06 -19.27 21.68
C SER A 963 21.56 -19.11 21.74
N LYS A 964 22.28 -20.09 21.19
CA LYS A 964 23.68 -20.05 20.82
C LYS A 964 23.74 -20.05 19.30
N ALA A 965 24.07 -18.90 18.73
CA ALA A 965 24.11 -18.71 17.29
C ALA A 965 25.43 -19.25 16.69
N LEU A 966 25.36 -19.81 15.48
CA LEU A 966 26.53 -20.21 14.70
C LEU A 966 27.36 -19.01 14.22
N GLN A 967 26.70 -17.87 14.03
CA GLN A 967 27.27 -16.57 13.66
C GLN A 967 26.46 -15.46 14.35
N GLY A 968 27.11 -14.38 14.81
CA GLY A 968 26.46 -13.30 15.56
C GLY A 968 26.24 -13.60 17.05
N SER A 969 25.54 -12.70 17.75
CA SER A 969 25.25 -12.85 19.18
C SER A 969 23.99 -13.71 19.39
N GLY A 970 24.10 -14.72 20.26
CA GLY A 970 22.93 -15.44 20.78
C GLY A 970 22.04 -14.56 21.65
N VAL A 971 20.85 -15.05 21.99
CA VAL A 971 19.87 -14.36 22.84
C VAL A 971 19.54 -15.24 24.04
N ASN A 972 19.48 -14.69 25.25
CA ASN A 972 18.98 -15.39 26.43
C ASN A 972 18.01 -14.47 27.19
N GLY A 973 16.70 -14.66 26.98
CA GLY A 973 15.66 -13.85 27.60
C GLY A 973 14.31 -13.93 26.88
N THR A 974 13.35 -13.13 27.32
CA THR A 974 12.01 -13.05 26.70
C THR A 974 12.07 -12.22 25.41
N VAL A 975 11.59 -12.79 24.31
CA VAL A 975 11.66 -12.24 22.96
C VAL A 975 10.27 -12.14 22.35
N SER A 976 9.90 -10.97 21.82
CA SER A 976 8.80 -10.85 20.85
C SER A 976 9.24 -11.54 19.56
N LEU A 977 8.90 -12.80 19.39
CA LEU A 977 9.49 -13.70 18.40
C LEU A 977 8.87 -13.51 17.01
N ALA A 978 7.54 -13.38 16.93
CA ALA A 978 6.84 -13.21 15.66
C ALA A 978 5.62 -12.27 15.81
N SER A 979 5.35 -11.49 14.77
CA SER A 979 4.05 -10.82 14.58
C SER A 979 3.07 -11.79 13.94
N ILE A 980 1.82 -11.77 14.39
CA ILE A 980 0.75 -12.66 13.93
C ILE A 980 -0.32 -11.79 13.28
N ASP A 981 -0.62 -12.08 12.01
CA ASP A 981 -1.73 -11.46 11.29
C ASP A 981 -3.01 -12.25 11.55
N LEU A 982 -3.98 -11.63 12.23
CA LEU A 982 -5.29 -12.22 12.49
C LEU A 982 -6.36 -11.73 11.49
N SER A 983 -6.02 -10.86 10.54
CA SER A 983 -6.99 -10.30 9.57
C SER A 983 -7.48 -11.32 8.56
N SER A 984 -6.61 -12.27 8.18
CA SER A 984 -6.91 -13.36 7.24
C SER A 984 -7.48 -14.61 7.92
N ALA A 985 -7.29 -14.74 9.23
CA ALA A 985 -7.86 -15.78 10.07
C ALA A 985 -8.99 -15.16 10.92
N SER A 986 -10.22 -15.11 10.42
CA SER A 986 -11.34 -14.57 11.21
C SER A 986 -11.49 -15.36 12.52
N ALA A 987 -11.59 -14.64 13.65
CA ALA A 987 -11.84 -15.27 14.94
C ALA A 987 -13.16 -16.05 14.87
N GLN A 988 -13.10 -17.39 14.97
CA GLN A 988 -14.30 -18.19 15.15
C GLN A 988 -14.68 -18.13 16.63
N LEU A 989 -15.44 -17.10 17.00
CA LEU A 989 -16.08 -16.95 18.31
C LEU A 989 -17.37 -17.79 18.35
N THR A 990 -17.23 -19.10 18.17
CA THR A 990 -18.34 -20.06 18.19
C THR A 990 -18.11 -21.09 19.30
N ASP A 991 -19.19 -21.59 19.89
CA ASP A 991 -19.18 -22.64 20.94
C ASP A 991 -18.38 -22.29 22.20
N GLY A 992 -18.38 -21.02 22.61
CA GLY A 992 -17.70 -20.59 23.85
C GLY A 992 -16.17 -20.67 23.77
N ARG A 993 -15.58 -20.43 22.60
CA ARG A 993 -14.14 -20.50 22.36
C ARG A 993 -13.71 -19.45 21.36
N ALA A 994 -12.51 -18.89 21.54
CA ALA A 994 -11.86 -18.06 20.53
C ALA A 994 -10.84 -18.91 19.75
N ARG A 995 -10.96 -18.95 18.42
CA ARG A 995 -10.10 -19.79 17.58
C ARG A 995 -9.64 -19.05 16.33
N TRP A 996 -8.33 -19.15 16.08
CA TRP A 996 -7.66 -18.69 14.86
C TRP A 996 -6.91 -19.85 14.26
N VAL A 997 -7.15 -20.15 12.99
CA VAL A 997 -6.56 -21.29 12.27
C VAL A 997 -5.63 -20.74 11.20
N ASP A 998 -4.43 -21.32 11.11
CA ASP A 998 -3.42 -20.99 10.11
C ASP A 998 -3.12 -19.49 9.98
N ALA A 999 -3.10 -18.77 11.11
CA ALA A 999 -2.76 -17.36 11.17
C ALA A 999 -1.32 -17.13 10.65
N PRO A 1000 -1.11 -16.31 9.61
CA PRO A 1000 0.22 -16.01 9.10
C PRO A 1000 1.11 -15.37 10.16
N THR A 1001 2.38 -15.78 10.19
CA THR A 1001 3.36 -15.21 11.13
C THR A 1001 4.58 -14.67 10.39
N THR A 1002 5.09 -13.53 10.86
CA THR A 1002 6.31 -12.90 10.35
C THR A 1002 7.32 -12.71 11.47
N LEU A 1003 8.58 -13.02 11.19
CA LEU A 1003 9.66 -12.92 12.17
C LEU A 1003 9.93 -11.46 12.52
N THR A 1004 10.06 -11.13 13.80
CA THR A 1004 10.44 -9.77 14.22
C THR A 1004 11.95 -9.55 14.09
N ALA A 1005 12.42 -8.31 14.29
CA ALA A 1005 13.86 -8.03 14.37
C ALA A 1005 14.52 -8.77 15.55
N SER A 1006 13.88 -8.83 16.71
CA SER A 1006 14.40 -9.57 17.87
C SER A 1006 14.39 -11.09 17.63
N GLY A 1007 13.39 -11.60 16.91
CA GLY A 1007 13.34 -12.99 16.46
C GLY A 1007 14.46 -13.33 15.48
N ALA A 1008 14.76 -12.46 14.52
CA ALA A 1008 15.88 -12.62 13.59
C ALA A 1008 17.21 -12.79 14.33
N THR A 1009 17.46 -12.00 15.37
CA THR A 1009 18.64 -12.15 16.24
C THR A 1009 18.64 -13.49 16.98
N ALA A 1010 17.47 -13.92 17.49
CA ALA A 1010 17.35 -15.21 18.18
C ALA A 1010 17.66 -16.42 17.28
N PHE A 1011 17.40 -16.32 15.98
CA PHE A 1011 17.81 -17.32 14.97
C PHE A 1011 19.23 -17.09 14.44
N GLY A 1012 20.07 -16.29 15.11
CA GLY A 1012 21.46 -16.04 14.73
C GLY A 1012 21.63 -15.21 13.45
N GLY A 1013 20.63 -14.41 13.07
CA GLY A 1013 20.66 -13.53 11.90
C GLY A 1013 20.54 -14.25 10.54
N PHE A 1014 20.30 -15.56 10.52
CA PHE A 1014 20.11 -16.34 9.28
C PHE A 1014 18.80 -16.02 8.56
N TYR A 1015 17.81 -15.53 9.30
CA TYR A 1015 16.53 -15.06 8.79
C TYR A 1015 16.39 -13.57 9.06
N THR A 1016 15.77 -12.84 8.13
CA THR A 1016 15.60 -11.40 8.25
C THR A 1016 14.29 -11.04 8.95
N ALA A 1017 14.25 -9.86 9.58
CA ALA A 1017 12.98 -9.30 10.06
C ALA A 1017 11.97 -9.20 8.91
N GLY A 1018 10.70 -9.48 9.20
CA GLY A 1018 9.61 -9.55 8.23
C GLY A 1018 9.54 -10.87 7.44
N GLN A 1019 10.51 -11.79 7.59
CA GLN A 1019 10.48 -13.06 6.89
C GLN A 1019 9.32 -13.95 7.39
N ALA A 1020 8.60 -14.56 6.44
CA ALA A 1020 7.51 -15.47 6.76
C ALA A 1020 8.01 -16.74 7.47
N LEU A 1021 7.35 -17.05 8.57
CA LEU A 1021 7.48 -18.28 9.34
C LEU A 1021 6.29 -19.20 9.03
N ASP A 1022 6.23 -20.38 9.66
CA ASP A 1022 5.05 -21.23 9.53
C ASP A 1022 3.84 -20.54 10.18
N SER A 1023 2.65 -20.70 9.60
CA SER A 1023 1.42 -20.23 10.22
C SER A 1023 1.17 -20.94 11.56
N LEU A 1024 0.43 -20.29 12.45
CA LEU A 1024 0.05 -20.88 13.73
C LEU A 1024 -1.46 -21.01 13.87
N THR A 1025 -1.87 -22.00 14.67
CA THR A 1025 -3.27 -22.18 15.06
C THR A 1025 -3.38 -22.07 16.58
N ILE A 1026 -4.26 -21.19 17.07
CA ILE A 1026 -4.58 -21.05 18.49
C ILE A 1026 -6.07 -21.30 18.73
N SER A 1027 -6.39 -22.05 19.79
CA SER A 1027 -7.75 -22.31 20.24
C SER A 1027 -7.83 -22.10 21.75
N ALA A 1028 -8.65 -21.15 22.19
CA ALA A 1028 -8.73 -20.67 23.57
C ALA A 1028 -10.18 -20.79 24.10
N PRO A 1029 -10.52 -21.86 24.85
CA PRO A 1029 -11.82 -22.00 25.48
C PRO A 1029 -12.12 -20.81 26.40
N LEU A 1030 -13.33 -20.26 26.32
CA LEU A 1030 -13.76 -19.09 27.07
C LEU A 1030 -14.66 -19.53 28.22
N GLY A 1031 -14.16 -19.38 29.45
CA GLY A 1031 -14.84 -19.74 30.68
C GLY A 1031 -15.62 -18.58 31.29
N ALA A 1032 -15.70 -18.58 32.63
CA ALA A 1032 -16.43 -17.58 33.39
C ALA A 1032 -15.92 -16.16 33.12
N SER A 1033 -16.85 -15.21 33.22
CA SER A 1033 -16.54 -13.78 33.21
C SER A 1033 -15.61 -13.41 34.37
N THR A 1034 -14.61 -12.58 34.09
CA THR A 1034 -13.65 -12.02 35.04
C THR A 1034 -13.41 -10.55 34.71
N ASN A 1035 -12.86 -9.80 35.64
CA ASN A 1035 -12.40 -8.44 35.35
C ASN A 1035 -11.24 -8.48 34.35
N CYS A 1036 -11.21 -7.52 33.42
CA CYS A 1036 -10.07 -7.36 32.53
C CYS A 1036 -8.78 -7.07 33.32
N ASP A 1037 -7.66 -7.63 32.85
CA ASP A 1037 -6.30 -7.38 33.31
C ASP A 1037 -5.51 -6.47 32.34
N GLY A 1038 -4.20 -6.33 32.57
CA GLY A 1038 -3.30 -5.52 31.73
C GLY A 1038 -3.26 -5.90 30.24
N TYR A 1039 -3.69 -7.10 29.87
CA TYR A 1039 -3.65 -7.62 28.51
C TYR A 1039 -5.02 -7.73 27.85
N SER A 1040 -6.07 -7.97 28.65
CA SER A 1040 -7.46 -8.08 28.20
C SER A 1040 -8.24 -6.76 28.28
N ALA A 1041 -7.67 -5.71 28.84
CA ALA A 1041 -8.21 -4.36 28.78
C ALA A 1041 -7.72 -3.59 27.53
N ALA A 1042 -8.56 -2.68 27.00
CA ALA A 1042 -8.13 -1.74 25.96
C ALA A 1042 -6.94 -0.89 26.43
N ALA A 1043 -5.98 -0.58 25.54
CA ALA A 1043 -4.80 0.20 25.90
C ALA A 1043 -5.24 1.56 26.51
N GLY A 1044 -4.83 1.81 27.76
CA GLY A 1044 -5.29 2.95 28.57
C GLY A 1044 -6.15 2.59 29.79
N SER A 1045 -6.33 1.29 30.08
CA SER A 1045 -7.31 0.79 31.05
C SER A 1045 -6.76 0.02 32.27
N ALA A 1046 -5.46 -0.24 32.36
CA ALA A 1046 -4.90 -1.06 33.44
C ALA A 1046 -4.04 -0.21 34.37
N GLY A 1047 -4.37 -0.22 35.66
CA GLY A 1047 -3.49 0.21 36.73
C GLY A 1047 -2.23 -0.67 36.76
N ALA A 1048 -1.12 -0.06 37.18
CA ALA A 1048 0.23 -0.60 37.17
C ALA A 1048 0.34 -2.11 37.53
N ALA A 1049 0.64 -2.94 36.54
CA ALA A 1049 1.34 -4.22 36.68
C ALA A 1049 1.84 -4.69 35.30
N GLY A 1050 3.17 -4.82 35.15
CA GLY A 1050 3.80 -5.58 34.05
C GLY A 1050 4.07 -4.82 32.75
N SER A 1051 4.77 -3.68 32.80
CA SER A 1051 5.39 -3.10 31.60
C SER A 1051 6.70 -3.83 31.28
N LEU A 1052 6.72 -4.64 30.23
CA LEU A 1052 7.97 -4.92 29.52
C LEU A 1052 8.30 -3.67 28.71
N ALA A 1053 9.43 -3.05 29.02
CA ALA A 1053 9.93 -1.88 28.29
C ALA A 1053 10.12 -2.22 26.81
N SER A 1054 9.42 -1.49 25.94
CA SER A 1054 9.64 -1.47 24.50
C SER A 1054 10.98 -0.78 24.20
N THR A 1055 12.05 -1.55 24.09
CA THR A 1055 13.25 -1.13 23.33
C THR A 1055 13.33 -1.96 22.05
N GLY A 1056 12.71 -1.45 21.00
CA GLY A 1056 12.82 -1.97 19.65
C GLY A 1056 12.41 -0.86 18.70
N ALA A 1057 13.41 -0.16 18.16
CA ALA A 1057 13.22 0.83 17.10
C ALA A 1057 12.58 0.18 15.85
N ASP A 1058 11.77 0.99 15.19
CA ASP A 1058 11.30 0.90 13.79
C ASP A 1058 10.38 -0.27 13.38
N VAL A 1059 9.08 0.03 13.36
CA VAL A 1059 8.15 -0.52 12.35
C VAL A 1059 7.50 0.63 11.59
N THR A 1060 8.26 1.21 10.66
CA THR A 1060 7.65 1.92 9.53
C THR A 1060 7.17 0.88 8.51
N PRO A 1061 5.91 0.93 8.03
CA PRO A 1061 5.46 0.06 6.95
C PRO A 1061 5.97 0.62 5.61
N LEU A 1062 7.14 0.15 5.17
CA LEU A 1062 7.64 0.37 3.81
C LEU A 1062 6.97 -0.63 2.85
N TRP A 1063 5.78 -0.30 2.34
CA TRP A 1063 5.18 -0.94 1.16
C TRP A 1063 5.05 0.00 -0.05
N GLY A 1064 5.85 1.07 -0.12
CA GLY A 1064 5.78 2.09 -1.19
C GLY A 1064 7.04 2.24 -2.06
N GLY A 1065 7.95 1.26 -2.11
CA GLY A 1065 9.30 1.47 -2.67
C GLY A 1065 9.86 0.42 -3.65
N LEU A 1066 9.07 -0.57 -4.10
CA LEU A 1066 9.60 -1.64 -4.96
C LEU A 1066 8.75 -1.90 -6.22
N ALA A 1067 8.25 -0.84 -6.86
CA ALA A 1067 7.63 -0.91 -8.19
C ALA A 1067 8.27 0.03 -9.23
N LEU A 1068 9.39 0.70 -8.89
CA LEU A 1068 10.04 1.69 -9.77
C LEU A 1068 11.54 1.43 -10.00
N LEU A 1069 11.98 0.17 -9.88
CA LEU A 1069 13.37 -0.21 -10.20
C LEU A 1069 13.47 -1.52 -11.00
N LEU A 1070 12.50 -1.75 -11.91
CA LEU A 1070 12.59 -2.74 -12.99
C LEU A 1070 12.20 -2.18 -14.39
N VAL A 1071 12.30 -0.86 -14.58
CA VAL A 1071 12.19 -0.22 -15.92
C VAL A 1071 13.46 0.59 -16.28
N GLY A 1072 14.48 0.63 -15.42
CA GLY A 1072 15.62 1.54 -15.56
C GLY A 1072 16.99 0.94 -15.87
N VAL A 1073 17.11 -0.29 -16.42
CA VAL A 1073 18.42 -0.89 -16.80
C VAL A 1073 18.44 -1.42 -18.25
N GLY A 1074 17.37 -1.19 -19.04
CA GLY A 1074 17.31 -1.58 -20.46
C GLY A 1074 17.94 -0.62 -21.47
N ILE A 1075 18.42 0.57 -21.07
CA ILE A 1075 18.87 1.62 -22.01
C ILE A 1075 20.28 2.13 -21.66
N LEU A 1076 21.28 1.24 -21.59
CA LEU A 1076 22.70 1.65 -21.58
C LEU A 1076 23.67 0.59 -22.10
N SER A 1077 23.21 -0.29 -23.00
CA SER A 1077 24.05 -1.28 -23.68
C SER A 1077 23.71 -1.41 -25.17
N LEU A 1078 23.77 -0.31 -25.93
CA LEU A 1078 24.10 -0.31 -27.36
C LEU A 1078 24.28 1.12 -27.88
N ARG A 1079 25.37 1.31 -28.64
CA ARG A 1079 25.97 2.57 -29.13
C ARG A 1079 26.67 3.35 -28.01
N ARG A 1080 28.00 3.34 -27.89
CA ARG A 1080 28.90 3.70 -29.00
C ARG A 1080 30.37 3.43 -28.61
N ARG A 1081 30.82 2.18 -28.71
CA ARG A 1081 32.23 1.89 -29.05
C ARG A 1081 32.27 1.41 -30.49
N ARG A 1082 32.56 2.36 -31.39
CA ARG A 1082 33.41 2.23 -32.59
C ARG A 1082 33.08 3.37 -33.53
N ARG A 1083 34.01 4.31 -33.65
CA ARG A 1083 34.54 4.83 -34.92
C ARG A 1083 35.72 5.74 -34.61
N THR A 1084 36.90 5.16 -34.61
CA THR A 1084 38.15 5.86 -34.95
C THR A 1084 38.48 5.48 -36.38
N THR A 1085 38.71 6.49 -37.21
CA THR A 1085 39.70 6.65 -38.31
C THR A 1085 39.10 7.36 -39.53
N GLY A 1086 39.76 8.45 -39.96
CA GLY A 1086 39.96 8.71 -41.38
C GLY A 1086 39.57 10.09 -41.90
N VAL A 1087 40.61 10.93 -42.07
CA VAL A 1087 40.72 12.18 -42.86
C VAL A 1087 40.20 13.46 -42.21
#